data_AF-A0A672SIF2-F1
#
_entry.id   AF-A0A672SIF2-F1
#
_cell.length_a   1.000
_cell.length_b   1.000
_cell.length_c   1.000
_cell.angle_alpha   90.00
_cell.angle_beta   90.00
_cell.angle_gamma   90.00
#
_symmetry.space_group_name_H-M   'P 1'
#
loop_
_entity.id
_entity.type
_entity.pdbx_description
1 polymer ?
#
loop_
_entity_poly.entity_id
_entity_poly.type
_entity_poly.pdbx_seq_one_letter_code
_entity_poly.pdbx_strand_id
1 'polypeptide(L)'
;MDMKRSCTRCGGAVMLLLLGHMTTALEVPLDREYLPQPPTITHQSLKDYIIDPRENIVIHCEAKGKPHPSFSWTRNGTHFDVEKDSKVIMKPNSGTLVIDISGEKAEAYEGVYQCIARNEHGSAMSNNIVIRQSRSPLWSKEKIEPITVQRGMSLVLQCRPPAGLPPPIIFWMDNNFQRLPQNSRVSQALNGDLYFCNVIMEDTRNDYICYARFPHTQTIQQKQPINVNVLDSKCFYPSGERAPTFMNPPGTHSTTMVLKGDTLQLECIADGLPTPDISWSKVNRDLPSGRFSFHSFQKTLKITEVTEADGGDYRCLAKNRLGSNHHIITVVVRAAPFWISAPQNLILAPKESGMLTCRAEGNPKPTVTWSVNGIPIENSHKDPSRKIENGNIILSDVQTGSSSVYQCNASNEYGYLLANAFVSVLAEPPRVLTPPNHVYSVVTNSRALLDCASFGSPLPKITWFKDSQSIVDGDSYIIHKNNTLEINVARPLNSGKYTCIASNSLGNKENHVYLEVKEATRIIRQPGYKVVQRNSMAVFECKVKHDPSLFPSMIWLKDNMELPDDTRFEVGSDSLTIHDVREDDEGNYTCIRNTTLDQDSASAMLTVVEATPAPPIIMEQPDPPTDLELTDQRELSVQLTWTPGDENNSPIQCQQKHLHTTAHLELSPYVYYSFRVLALNDVGLSEPSAPSRQYRTNPARPDGNPSDVEVIGTSPDSMTITWRELTGLESNGPGLQYKVSWRQKDLDPQWTSLTLANVSQYVVTGTPTFAPYEVTVQAVNDYGSGPRPEVVLGYSGEDLPNVAPENVKVSVQNGTVAEVRWDAVPLSTVRGQLNGYKVSYWKMRSLHKQDPEPVKPQELIFHGSELEGLLIGLHPYSQYTLNIRAFNRKGDGPTSSNLIFETPEGVPGPPADLKIQNLNLDSLIVKWVPPVEYNGHLTGYLLKYQPINKTDELGPLKELLLPANETSITLENLKHSTHYKFYLNAMTIKGSGPIVTKEGFTMVDEAPPAGRMFGSVNSSVEEDHAVISWEYSGPDRNVYVEYVVDNSKEPWKTEFVNGTRTYQIKGLKPGMSYRVRVVDWLILSSLFSAAMTSKQVDIATQGWFIGLMCAIALLILVLLIVCFIKRNKGGKYPVKEKEDAHQDPEIQPMKEDDGTFGEYSDTEDHKPLKGSRTPSNGTVKKDDSDDSLVDYGEGGDGQFNEDGSFIGQYSGKKEKDTAEGNESSEAPSPVNAMNSFV
;
A
#
# COMPACT_ATOMS: atom_id res chain seq x y z
N MET A 1 44.11 11.60 -45.03
CA MET A 1 44.66 10.94 -43.83
C MET A 1 43.47 10.37 -43.08
N ASP A 2 42.97 9.15 -43.36
CA ASP A 2 43.61 7.83 -43.53
C ASP A 2 44.20 7.30 -42.22
N MET A 3 43.94 6.06 -41.76
CA MET A 3 43.21 4.95 -42.42
C MET A 3 42.59 3.91 -41.43
N LYS A 4 41.37 3.45 -41.74
CA LYS A 4 40.79 2.08 -41.64
C LYS A 4 41.06 1.12 -40.44
N ARG A 5 39.92 0.63 -39.86
CA ARG A 5 39.55 -0.79 -39.54
C ARG A 5 40.33 -1.49 -38.39
N SER A 6 39.78 -2.49 -37.67
CA SER A 6 38.77 -3.53 -38.02
C SER A 6 37.61 -3.69 -37.02
N CYS A 7 36.76 -4.72 -37.21
CA CYS A 7 35.43 -4.89 -36.60
C CYS A 7 35.09 -6.39 -36.30
N THR A 8 33.84 -6.66 -35.91
CA THR A 8 33.17 -7.93 -35.48
C THR A 8 33.23 -8.22 -33.97
N ARG A 9 32.18 -8.77 -33.33
CA ARG A 9 30.86 -9.23 -33.84
C ARG A 9 29.77 -9.06 -32.76
N CYS A 10 28.60 -8.55 -33.14
CA CYS A 10 27.37 -8.56 -32.32
C CYS A 10 26.17 -9.02 -33.17
N GLY A 11 25.18 -9.60 -32.50
CA GLY A 11 23.89 -10.02 -33.06
C GLY A 11 23.25 -11.09 -32.17
N GLY A 12 21.94 -11.08 -31.93
CA GLY A 12 20.95 -10.08 -32.34
C GLY A 12 19.54 -10.59 -32.11
N ALA A 13 18.93 -10.26 -30.97
CA ALA A 13 17.55 -10.63 -30.66
C ALA A 13 16.57 -9.70 -31.37
N VAL A 14 15.53 -10.27 -31.97
CA VAL A 14 14.43 -9.51 -32.61
C VAL A 14 13.42 -9.11 -31.53
N MET A 15 13.08 -7.83 -31.45
CA MET A 15 12.02 -7.32 -30.58
C MET A 15 10.77 -7.06 -31.43
N LEU A 16 9.65 -7.71 -31.13
CA LEU A 16 8.36 -7.33 -31.70
C LEU A 16 7.92 -5.97 -31.12
N LEU A 17 7.73 -4.99 -32.00
CA LEU A 17 7.22 -3.67 -31.66
C LEU A 17 5.69 -3.66 -31.67
N LEU A 18 5.07 -3.58 -30.49
CA LEU A 18 3.69 -3.14 -30.36
C LEU A 18 3.62 -1.62 -30.63
N LEU A 19 2.91 -1.23 -31.69
CA LEU A 19 2.75 0.16 -32.11
C LEU A 19 1.78 0.96 -31.21
N GLY A 20 2.22 1.23 -29.98
CA GLY A 20 1.64 2.28 -29.16
C GLY A 20 2.08 3.65 -29.67
N HIS A 21 1.17 4.46 -30.21
CA HIS A 21 1.44 5.84 -30.64
C HIS A 21 1.66 6.78 -29.44
N MET A 22 2.83 6.67 -28.79
CA MET A 22 3.32 7.72 -27.91
C MET A 22 3.91 8.86 -28.74
N THR A 23 3.22 10.00 -28.78
CA THR A 23 3.82 11.27 -29.22
C THR A 23 4.72 11.82 -28.12
N THR A 24 5.90 11.21 -27.93
CA THR A 24 6.94 11.77 -27.07
C THR A 24 7.43 13.08 -27.68
N ALA A 25 6.93 14.21 -27.18
CA ALA A 25 7.51 15.50 -27.49
C ALA A 25 8.98 15.50 -27.05
N LEU A 26 9.88 15.87 -27.96
CA LEU A 26 11.31 15.88 -27.69
C LEU A 26 11.63 17.00 -26.69
N GLU A 27 11.77 16.67 -25.41
CA GLU A 27 12.22 17.61 -24.37
C GLU A 27 13.72 17.94 -24.55
N VAL A 28 14.02 18.70 -25.61
CA VAL A 28 15.32 19.36 -25.77
C VAL A 28 15.53 20.29 -24.56
N PRO A 29 16.67 20.20 -23.85
CA PRO A 29 16.98 21.10 -22.75
C PRO A 29 17.07 22.55 -23.23
N LEU A 30 15.96 23.27 -23.13
CA LEU A 30 15.91 24.71 -23.34
C LEU A 30 16.84 25.36 -22.30
N ASP A 31 17.75 26.21 -22.75
CA ASP A 31 18.68 26.94 -21.88
C ASP A 31 17.90 27.96 -21.03
N ARG A 32 17.38 27.46 -19.90
CA ARG A 32 16.27 28.02 -19.12
C ARG A 32 16.74 28.97 -18.02
N GLU A 33 18.01 29.39 -18.03
CA GLU A 33 18.65 30.02 -16.86
C GLU A 33 17.91 31.27 -16.36
N TYR A 34 17.47 32.15 -17.26
CA TYR A 34 17.00 33.51 -16.92
C TYR A 34 15.49 33.78 -17.03
N LEU A 35 14.65 32.79 -17.33
CA LEU A 35 13.20 33.03 -17.33
C LEU A 35 12.65 33.13 -15.89
N PRO A 36 11.93 34.22 -15.53
CA PRO A 36 11.31 34.35 -14.21
C PRO A 36 10.21 33.31 -14.03
N GLN A 37 10.21 32.62 -12.88
CA GLN A 37 9.28 31.51 -12.59
C GLN A 37 8.69 31.68 -11.18
N PRO A 38 7.38 31.91 -11.07
CA PRO A 38 6.67 31.89 -9.79
C PRO A 38 6.83 30.53 -9.08
N PRO A 39 6.69 30.48 -7.74
CA PRO A 39 6.84 29.24 -6.99
C PRO A 39 5.78 28.22 -7.40
N THR A 40 6.19 26.97 -7.55
CA THR A 40 5.32 25.81 -7.80
C THR A 40 5.71 24.71 -6.83
N ILE A 41 4.76 24.24 -6.00
CA ILE A 41 4.98 23.10 -5.10
C ILE A 41 5.22 21.85 -5.96
N THR A 42 6.36 21.19 -5.76
CA THR A 42 6.76 19.99 -6.51
C THR A 42 6.70 18.71 -5.69
N HIS A 43 6.71 18.80 -4.36
CA HIS A 43 6.52 17.66 -3.46
C HIS A 43 5.88 18.15 -2.16
N GLN A 44 4.88 17.42 -1.65
CA GLN A 44 4.16 17.73 -0.42
C GLN A 44 3.61 16.43 0.20
N SER A 45 3.45 16.39 1.53
CA SER A 45 2.83 15.24 2.19
C SER A 45 1.38 15.05 1.74
N LEU A 46 0.93 13.82 1.52
CA LEU A 46 -0.42 13.51 1.01
C LEU A 46 -1.40 12.97 2.06
N LYS A 47 -0.98 12.85 3.32
CA LYS A 47 -1.77 12.26 4.42
C LYS A 47 -1.59 13.04 5.72
N ASP A 48 -2.63 13.00 6.55
CA ASP A 48 -2.59 13.44 7.94
C ASP A 48 -1.72 12.51 8.80
N TYR A 49 -1.15 13.06 9.88
CA TYR A 49 -0.22 12.34 10.76
C TYR A 49 -0.90 12.02 12.09
N ILE A 50 -0.97 10.72 12.42
CA ILE A 50 -1.27 10.27 13.78
C ILE A 50 0.06 9.93 14.46
N ILE A 51 0.45 10.72 15.47
CA ILE A 51 1.78 10.65 16.07
C ILE A 51 1.98 9.35 16.87
N ASP A 52 2.97 8.55 16.49
CA ASP A 52 3.67 7.64 17.42
C ASP A 52 4.68 8.47 18.23
N PRO A 53 4.64 8.48 19.57
CA PRO A 53 5.50 9.33 20.40
C PRO A 53 7.01 8.97 20.38
N ARG A 54 7.44 8.11 19.46
CA ARG A 54 8.82 7.63 19.29
C ARG A 54 9.47 8.02 17.97
N GLU A 55 8.73 8.64 17.04
CA GLU A 55 9.19 8.96 15.69
C GLU A 55 9.04 10.45 15.36
N ASN A 56 10.07 11.06 14.77
CA ASN A 56 10.05 12.48 14.42
C ASN A 56 9.14 12.75 13.21
N ILE A 57 8.32 13.81 13.31
CA ILE A 57 7.32 14.12 12.29
C ILE A 57 8.01 14.88 11.15
N VAL A 58 7.99 14.33 9.93
CA VAL A 58 8.53 14.98 8.74
C VAL A 58 7.39 15.36 7.80
N ILE A 59 7.07 16.65 7.73
CA ILE A 59 6.06 17.21 6.82
C ILE A 59 6.76 17.73 5.57
N HIS A 60 6.51 17.12 4.41
CA HIS A 60 7.17 17.52 3.18
C HIS A 60 6.57 18.79 2.57
N CYS A 61 7.46 19.69 2.13
CA CYS A 61 7.13 20.84 1.29
C CYS A 61 8.37 21.23 0.47
N GLU A 62 8.41 20.85 -0.80
CA GLU A 62 9.42 21.30 -1.76
C GLU A 62 8.75 22.11 -2.85
N ALA A 63 9.38 23.23 -3.25
CA ALA A 63 8.89 24.07 -4.34
C ALA A 63 10.03 24.54 -5.24
N LYS A 64 9.77 24.59 -6.55
CA LYS A 64 10.68 25.16 -7.55
C LYS A 64 10.20 26.54 -7.99
N GLY A 65 11.13 27.42 -8.30
CA GLY A 65 10.89 28.78 -8.80
C GLY A 65 12.20 29.47 -9.15
N LYS A 66 12.12 30.59 -9.86
CA LYS A 66 13.25 31.45 -10.22
C LYS A 66 12.89 32.91 -9.96
N PRO A 67 13.52 33.61 -9.00
CA PRO A 67 14.50 33.10 -8.02
C PRO A 67 13.96 31.96 -7.14
N HIS A 68 14.86 31.23 -6.48
CA HIS A 68 14.48 30.14 -5.58
C HIS A 68 13.51 30.64 -4.49
N PRO A 69 12.40 29.94 -4.21
CA PRO A 69 11.48 30.38 -3.18
C PRO A 69 12.11 30.34 -1.79
N SER A 70 11.70 31.30 -0.95
CA SER A 70 11.71 31.16 0.51
C SER A 70 10.44 30.44 0.96
N PHE A 71 10.47 29.91 2.19
CA PHE A 71 9.36 29.14 2.76
C PHE A 71 8.96 29.71 4.11
N SER A 72 7.66 29.65 4.41
CA SER A 72 7.11 29.88 5.74
C SER A 72 5.95 28.91 6.00
N TRP A 73 5.57 28.76 7.26
CA TRP A 73 4.50 27.87 7.67
C TRP A 73 3.37 28.62 8.36
N THR A 74 2.17 28.03 8.29
CA THR A 74 1.04 28.39 9.14
C THR A 74 0.60 27.17 9.94
N ARG A 75 0.05 27.42 11.14
CA ARG A 75 -0.53 26.41 12.02
C ARG A 75 -1.89 26.92 12.50
N ASN A 76 -2.94 26.15 12.29
CA ASN A 76 -4.33 26.53 12.53
C ASN A 76 -4.73 27.87 11.84
N GLY A 77 -4.15 28.15 10.67
CA GLY A 77 -4.40 29.36 9.88
C GLY A 77 -3.66 30.63 10.33
N THR A 78 -2.85 30.59 11.40
CA THR A 78 -1.99 31.70 11.82
C THR A 78 -0.53 31.42 11.47
N HIS A 79 0.31 32.46 11.36
CA HIS A 79 1.73 32.31 11.04
C HIS A 79 2.45 31.46 12.12
N PHE A 80 3.07 30.37 11.70
CA PHE A 80 3.83 29.49 12.58
C PHE A 80 5.31 29.86 12.50
N ASP A 81 5.79 30.47 13.56
CA ASP A 81 7.17 30.95 13.69
C ASP A 81 8.10 29.80 14.10
N VAL A 82 8.65 29.12 13.09
CA VAL A 82 9.51 27.94 13.25
C VAL A 82 10.75 28.25 14.11
N GLU A 83 11.33 29.45 13.98
CA GLU A 83 12.57 29.83 14.67
C GLU A 83 12.38 30.01 16.19
N LYS A 84 11.13 30.11 16.67
CA LYS A 84 10.81 30.16 18.11
C LYS A 84 10.79 28.79 18.79
N ASP A 85 10.68 27.69 18.05
CA ASP A 85 10.61 26.34 18.61
C ASP A 85 11.90 25.57 18.29
N SER A 86 12.75 25.37 19.31
CA SER A 86 14.06 24.74 19.13
C SER A 86 14.01 23.26 18.72
N LYS A 87 12.83 22.64 18.62
CA LYS A 87 12.64 21.27 18.12
C LYS A 87 12.04 21.20 16.72
N VAL A 88 11.62 22.33 16.15
CA VAL A 88 11.08 22.35 14.78
C VAL A 88 12.12 22.91 13.82
N ILE A 89 12.62 22.05 12.95
CA ILE A 89 13.69 22.35 12.00
C ILE A 89 13.09 22.34 10.58
N MET A 90 12.98 23.52 9.97
CA MET A 90 12.75 23.61 8.53
C MET A 90 14.07 23.32 7.80
N LYS A 91 14.06 22.42 6.82
CA LYS A 91 15.28 21.99 6.13
C LYS A 91 15.92 23.12 5.30
N PRO A 92 17.26 23.21 5.20
CA PRO A 92 17.91 24.22 4.37
C PRO A 92 17.46 24.17 2.91
N ASN A 93 17.19 25.34 2.31
CA ASN A 93 16.69 25.51 0.93
C ASN A 93 15.37 24.76 0.63
N SER A 94 14.59 24.41 1.65
CA SER A 94 13.41 23.57 1.55
C SER A 94 12.31 24.10 2.49
N GLY A 95 11.06 23.79 2.19
CA GLY A 95 9.95 24.01 3.10
C GLY A 95 9.72 22.83 4.05
N THR A 96 10.36 21.67 3.82
CA THR A 96 10.13 20.45 4.59
C THR A 96 10.42 20.68 6.08
N LEU A 97 9.40 20.48 6.89
CA LEU A 97 9.40 20.68 8.35
C LEU A 97 9.73 19.36 9.04
N VAL A 98 10.68 19.36 9.96
CA VAL A 98 10.99 18.24 10.85
C VAL A 98 10.69 18.64 12.29
N ILE A 99 9.75 17.97 12.94
CA ILE A 99 9.44 18.15 14.36
C ILE A 99 10.10 17.01 15.13
N ASP A 100 11.08 17.34 15.96
CA ASP A 100 11.60 16.43 16.97
C ASP A 100 10.63 16.38 18.15
N ILE A 101 10.00 15.24 18.40
CA ILE A 101 9.04 15.08 19.51
C ILE A 101 9.69 14.46 20.76
N SER A 102 10.99 14.19 20.74
CA SER A 102 11.67 13.53 21.83
C SER A 102 11.61 14.35 23.13
N GLY A 103 11.22 13.69 24.22
CA GLY A 103 11.16 14.30 25.55
C GLY A 103 10.07 15.34 25.80
N GLU A 104 9.08 15.51 24.90
CA GLU A 104 7.94 16.42 25.15
C GLU A 104 6.57 15.78 24.89
N LYS A 105 5.52 16.48 25.33
CA LYS A 105 4.14 16.10 25.04
C LYS A 105 3.84 16.36 23.56
N ALA A 106 3.69 15.29 22.78
CA ALA A 106 3.22 15.35 21.38
C ALA A 106 1.90 16.14 21.20
N GLU A 107 1.08 16.27 22.25
CA GLU A 107 -0.06 17.20 22.37
C GLU A 107 0.29 18.63 21.90
N ALA A 108 1.50 19.11 22.20
CA ALA A 108 1.98 20.45 21.87
C ALA A 108 2.14 20.70 20.36
N TYR A 109 2.06 19.66 19.53
CA TYR A 109 2.17 19.70 18.07
C TYR A 109 0.86 19.32 17.34
N GLU A 110 -0.26 19.10 18.04
CA GLU A 110 -1.56 18.92 17.36
C GLU A 110 -2.00 20.21 16.62
N GLY A 111 -2.54 20.06 15.40
CA GLY A 111 -3.03 21.19 14.63
C GLY A 111 -3.04 20.97 13.11
N VAL A 112 -3.46 22.00 12.38
CA VAL A 112 -3.52 22.01 10.91
C VAL A 112 -2.36 22.84 10.38
N TYR A 113 -1.37 22.19 9.77
CA TYR A 113 -0.15 22.82 9.24
C TYR A 113 -0.28 23.04 7.72
N GLN A 114 0.16 24.20 7.22
CA GLN A 114 0.22 24.49 5.78
C GLN A 114 1.47 25.30 5.42
N CYS A 115 2.18 24.86 4.40
CA CYS A 115 3.41 25.48 3.88
C CYS A 115 3.07 26.56 2.84
N ILE A 116 3.86 27.64 2.82
CA ILE A 116 3.79 28.72 1.85
C ILE A 116 5.17 28.93 1.25
N ALA A 117 5.31 28.75 -0.07
CA ALA A 117 6.52 29.00 -0.83
C ALA A 117 6.39 30.33 -1.59
N ARG A 118 7.38 31.23 -1.51
CA ARG A 118 7.29 32.61 -2.03
C ARG A 118 8.57 33.06 -2.74
N ASN A 119 8.43 33.74 -3.87
CA ASN A 119 9.49 34.56 -4.47
C ASN A 119 8.92 35.90 -4.96
N GLU A 120 9.70 36.69 -5.68
CA GLU A 120 9.28 38.01 -6.18
C GLU A 120 8.15 37.96 -7.24
N HIS A 121 7.88 36.79 -7.83
CA HIS A 121 6.82 36.59 -8.83
C HIS A 121 5.55 35.93 -8.28
N GLY A 122 5.48 35.65 -6.96
CA GLY A 122 4.22 35.25 -6.31
C GLY A 122 4.38 34.32 -5.10
N SER A 123 3.29 33.64 -4.73
CA SER A 123 3.28 32.68 -3.62
C SER A 123 2.38 31.48 -3.91
N ALA A 124 2.90 30.29 -3.62
CA ALA A 124 2.22 29.00 -3.73
C ALA A 124 2.03 28.37 -2.35
N MET A 125 1.00 27.54 -2.20
CA MET A 125 0.65 26.92 -0.92
C MET A 125 0.56 25.41 -1.07
N SER A 126 0.99 24.67 -0.04
CA SER A 126 0.74 23.22 0.03
C SER A 126 -0.72 22.93 0.38
N ASN A 127 -1.11 21.66 0.29
CA ASN A 127 -2.26 21.18 1.05
C ASN A 127 -2.06 21.38 2.57
N ASN A 128 -3.17 21.44 3.30
CA ASN A 128 -3.20 21.36 4.76
C ASN A 128 -2.89 19.92 5.20
N ILE A 129 -2.11 19.79 6.27
CA ILE A 129 -1.76 18.55 6.95
C ILE A 129 -2.28 18.63 8.38
N VAL A 130 -3.15 17.71 8.79
CA VAL A 130 -3.59 17.62 10.18
C VAL A 130 -2.65 16.69 10.96
N ILE A 131 -2.17 17.18 12.09
CA ILE A 131 -1.40 16.41 13.07
C ILE A 131 -2.28 16.15 14.29
N ARG A 132 -2.37 14.88 14.71
CA ARG A 132 -3.10 14.43 15.91
C ARG A 132 -2.25 13.44 16.70
N GLN A 133 -2.29 13.51 18.03
CA GLN A 133 -1.63 12.53 18.88
C GLN A 133 -2.37 11.18 18.83
N SER A 134 -1.65 10.05 18.83
CA SER A 134 -2.30 8.76 19.09
C SER A 134 -2.87 8.68 20.51
N ARG A 135 -4.03 8.04 20.68
CA ARG A 135 -4.77 8.00 21.94
C ARG A 135 -5.17 6.58 22.30
N SER A 136 -4.85 6.15 23.52
CA SER A 136 -5.26 4.87 24.11
C SER A 136 -5.87 5.09 25.51
N PRO A 137 -7.13 5.55 25.59
CA PRO A 137 -7.79 5.83 26.88
C PRO A 137 -7.99 4.55 27.70
N LEU A 138 -8.05 4.67 29.03
CA LEU A 138 -8.24 3.52 29.93
C LEU A 138 -9.70 3.05 29.94
N TRP A 139 -9.91 1.74 30.12
CA TRP A 139 -11.24 1.16 30.37
C TRP A 139 -11.90 1.70 31.65
N SER A 140 -13.20 2.01 31.56
CA SER A 140 -14.05 2.32 32.71
C SER A 140 -14.10 1.14 33.69
N LYS A 141 -13.95 1.42 34.99
CA LYS A 141 -14.03 0.41 36.06
C LYS A 141 -15.49 0.08 36.40
N GLU A 142 -16.15 -0.63 35.50
CA GLU A 142 -17.49 -1.20 35.72
C GLU A 142 -17.41 -2.48 36.59
N LYS A 143 -18.40 -2.70 37.46
CA LYS A 143 -18.57 -3.98 38.19
C LYS A 143 -19.33 -4.94 37.29
N ILE A 144 -18.67 -6.00 36.81
CA ILE A 144 -19.30 -7.05 36.02
C ILE A 144 -19.92 -8.09 36.98
N GLU A 145 -21.18 -8.44 36.77
CA GLU A 145 -21.86 -9.50 37.53
C GLU A 145 -21.93 -10.80 36.70
N PRO A 146 -21.89 -12.00 37.32
CA PRO A 146 -21.93 -13.26 36.57
C PRO A 146 -23.21 -13.42 35.75
N ILE A 147 -23.06 -13.60 34.44
CA ILE A 147 -24.17 -13.81 33.53
C ILE A 147 -24.64 -15.25 33.67
N THR A 148 -25.91 -15.45 34.00
CA THR A 148 -26.54 -16.78 34.06
C THR A 148 -27.54 -16.90 32.92
N VAL A 149 -27.41 -17.95 32.11
CA VAL A 149 -28.17 -18.13 30.85
C VAL A 149 -28.67 -19.58 30.75
N GLN A 150 -29.80 -19.80 30.08
CA GLN A 150 -30.32 -21.16 29.84
C GLN A 150 -29.75 -21.75 28.56
N ARG A 151 -29.46 -23.06 28.58
CA ARG A 151 -28.98 -23.80 27.41
C ARG A 151 -29.90 -23.59 26.20
N GLY A 152 -29.33 -23.36 25.02
CA GLY A 152 -30.03 -23.12 23.75
C GLY A 152 -30.45 -21.66 23.50
N MET A 153 -30.42 -20.79 24.52
CA MET A 153 -30.66 -19.36 24.35
C MET A 153 -29.45 -18.67 23.69
N SER A 154 -29.68 -17.51 23.08
CA SER A 154 -28.62 -16.64 22.57
C SER A 154 -27.96 -15.82 23.69
N LEU A 155 -26.70 -15.43 23.48
CA LEU A 155 -25.92 -14.63 24.44
C LEU A 155 -25.03 -13.62 23.71
N VAL A 156 -24.82 -12.46 24.33
CA VAL A 156 -23.92 -11.40 23.85
C VAL A 156 -23.00 -10.99 24.99
N LEU A 157 -21.70 -11.20 24.83
CA LEU A 157 -20.68 -10.69 25.75
C LEU A 157 -20.16 -9.36 25.22
N GLN A 158 -20.60 -8.27 25.85
CA GLN A 158 -20.25 -6.92 25.41
C GLN A 158 -18.82 -6.56 25.82
N CYS A 159 -17.97 -6.27 24.84
CA CYS A 159 -16.61 -5.78 25.03
C CYS A 159 -16.62 -4.30 25.43
N ARG A 160 -17.21 -3.43 24.59
CA ARG A 160 -17.17 -1.94 24.75
C ARG A 160 -15.74 -1.40 25.01
N PRO A 161 -14.81 -1.45 24.04
CA PRO A 161 -13.46 -0.92 24.21
C PRO A 161 -13.44 0.63 24.25
N PRO A 162 -12.41 1.26 24.84
CA PRO A 162 -12.23 2.71 24.77
C PRO A 162 -11.95 3.18 23.34
N ALA A 163 -12.55 4.31 22.94
CA ALA A 163 -12.34 4.90 21.63
C ALA A 163 -10.91 5.44 21.47
N GLY A 164 -10.06 4.66 20.78
CA GLY A 164 -8.68 5.03 20.47
C GLY A 164 -8.54 5.88 19.20
N LEU A 165 -7.38 6.49 19.04
CA LEU A 165 -6.94 7.10 17.78
C LEU A 165 -5.56 6.52 17.38
N PRO A 166 -5.45 5.73 16.30
CA PRO A 166 -6.55 5.12 15.55
C PRO A 166 -7.37 4.12 16.40
N PRO A 167 -8.54 3.65 15.93
CA PRO A 167 -9.34 2.65 16.64
C PRO A 167 -8.52 1.39 17.02
N PRO A 168 -8.76 0.79 18.20
CA PRO A 168 -8.02 -0.37 18.66
C PRO A 168 -8.42 -1.65 17.91
N ILE A 169 -7.49 -2.60 17.83
CA ILE A 169 -7.73 -3.96 17.35
C ILE A 169 -8.29 -4.77 18.53
N ILE A 170 -9.47 -5.37 18.37
CA ILE A 170 -10.24 -6.01 19.45
C ILE A 170 -10.19 -7.53 19.28
N PHE A 171 -9.97 -8.28 20.37
CA PHE A 171 -9.96 -9.76 20.34
C PHE A 171 -10.30 -10.34 21.71
N TRP A 172 -10.83 -11.57 21.75
CA TRP A 172 -11.13 -12.28 22.99
C TRP A 172 -10.13 -13.40 23.26
N MET A 173 -9.70 -13.50 24.51
CA MET A 173 -8.83 -14.58 25.00
C MET A 173 -9.33 -15.06 26.36
N ASP A 174 -8.73 -16.15 26.84
CA ASP A 174 -8.94 -16.66 28.19
C ASP A 174 -7.78 -16.35 29.17
N ASN A 175 -7.91 -16.83 30.40
CA ASN A 175 -6.89 -16.67 31.45
C ASN A 175 -5.52 -17.29 31.11
N ASN A 176 -5.45 -18.18 30.10
CA ASN A 176 -4.20 -18.80 29.63
C ASN A 176 -3.62 -18.06 28.41
N PHE A 177 -4.16 -16.88 28.07
CA PHE A 177 -3.87 -16.11 26.86
C PHE A 177 -4.17 -16.85 25.55
N GLN A 178 -5.01 -17.89 25.58
CA GLN A 178 -5.45 -18.56 24.36
C GLN A 178 -6.60 -17.78 23.72
N ARG A 179 -6.50 -17.49 22.41
CA ARG A 179 -7.57 -16.81 21.67
C ARG A 179 -8.79 -17.72 21.62
N LEU A 180 -9.96 -17.19 22.00
CA LEU A 180 -11.17 -18.00 22.04
C LEU A 180 -11.55 -18.52 20.65
N PRO A 181 -11.86 -19.82 20.48
CA PRO A 181 -12.24 -20.39 19.20
C PRO A 181 -13.58 -19.82 18.73
N GLN A 182 -13.67 -19.54 17.43
CA GLN A 182 -14.87 -18.99 16.78
C GLN A 182 -15.33 -19.91 15.65
N ASN A 183 -16.64 -19.91 15.38
CA ASN A 183 -17.33 -20.73 14.39
C ASN A 183 -18.69 -20.09 14.04
N SER A 184 -19.54 -20.78 13.27
CA SER A 184 -20.88 -20.28 12.93
C SER A 184 -21.77 -20.04 14.17
N ARG A 185 -21.58 -20.76 15.28
CA ARG A 185 -22.34 -20.57 16.53
C ARG A 185 -21.79 -19.43 17.39
N VAL A 186 -20.47 -19.27 17.48
CA VAL A 186 -19.79 -18.29 18.35
C VAL A 186 -18.84 -17.42 17.54
N SER A 187 -19.11 -16.12 17.45
CA SER A 187 -18.39 -15.22 16.53
C SER A 187 -18.25 -13.81 17.10
N GLN A 188 -17.09 -13.18 16.87
CA GLN A 188 -16.85 -11.79 17.22
C GLN A 188 -17.38 -10.83 16.13
N ALA A 189 -17.99 -9.73 16.56
CA ALA A 189 -18.53 -8.68 15.71
C ALA A 189 -17.52 -7.55 15.42
N LEU A 190 -17.85 -6.67 14.47
CA LEU A 190 -17.10 -5.46 14.11
C LEU A 190 -16.98 -4.47 15.29
N ASN A 191 -17.99 -4.41 16.17
CA ASN A 191 -17.93 -3.62 17.40
C ASN A 191 -17.05 -4.26 18.51
N GLY A 192 -16.56 -5.49 18.27
CA GLY A 192 -15.72 -6.26 19.17
C GLY A 192 -16.46 -7.14 20.19
N ASP A 193 -17.79 -7.09 20.28
CA ASP A 193 -18.57 -7.96 21.17
C ASP A 193 -18.55 -9.43 20.68
N LEU A 194 -18.69 -10.39 21.60
CA LEU A 194 -18.70 -11.83 21.27
C LEU A 194 -20.15 -12.37 21.31
N TYR A 195 -20.61 -12.87 20.17
CA TYR A 195 -21.99 -13.29 19.94
C TYR A 195 -22.13 -14.81 19.89
N PHE A 196 -23.11 -15.34 20.62
CA PHE A 196 -23.49 -16.75 20.65
C PHE A 196 -24.91 -16.89 20.08
N CYS A 197 -25.05 -17.55 18.92
CA CYS A 197 -26.35 -17.80 18.29
C CYS A 197 -27.23 -18.75 19.14
N ASN A 198 -26.59 -19.65 19.88
CA ASN A 198 -27.16 -20.50 20.93
C ASN A 198 -26.02 -20.94 21.87
N VAL A 199 -26.28 -21.01 23.18
CA VAL A 199 -25.30 -21.46 24.19
C VAL A 199 -25.42 -22.95 24.52
N ILE A 200 -24.29 -23.59 24.78
CA ILE A 200 -24.18 -25.00 25.18
C ILE A 200 -23.53 -25.09 26.58
N MET A 201 -23.54 -26.27 27.21
CA MET A 201 -23.05 -26.40 28.61
C MET A 201 -21.56 -26.05 28.73
N GLU A 202 -20.82 -26.34 27.66
CA GLU A 202 -19.39 -26.14 27.46
C GLU A 202 -18.99 -24.65 27.36
N ASP A 203 -19.96 -23.73 27.21
CA ASP A 203 -19.73 -22.27 27.30
C ASP A 203 -19.67 -21.77 28.76
N THR A 204 -19.83 -22.66 29.76
CA THR A 204 -19.75 -22.31 31.19
C THR A 204 -18.29 -22.10 31.61
N ARG A 205 -17.86 -20.84 31.78
CA ARG A 205 -16.49 -20.49 32.19
C ARG A 205 -16.40 -19.08 32.83
N ASN A 206 -15.30 -18.80 33.53
CA ASN A 206 -15.11 -17.63 34.41
C ASN A 206 -14.01 -16.66 33.94
N ASP A 207 -13.72 -16.69 32.63
CA ASP A 207 -12.49 -16.15 32.05
C ASP A 207 -12.68 -15.62 30.61
N TYR A 208 -13.91 -15.24 30.22
CA TYR A 208 -14.12 -14.51 28.96
C TYR A 208 -13.54 -13.09 29.08
N ILE A 209 -12.35 -12.84 28.51
CA ILE A 209 -11.67 -11.54 28.58
C ILE A 209 -11.60 -10.90 27.19
N CYS A 210 -12.14 -9.69 27.05
CA CYS A 210 -11.92 -8.87 25.87
C CYS A 210 -10.64 -8.04 26.01
N TYR A 211 -9.83 -8.03 24.95
CA TYR A 211 -8.59 -7.27 24.82
C TYR A 211 -8.72 -6.22 23.72
N ALA A 212 -8.11 -5.05 23.94
CA ALA A 212 -7.97 -3.98 22.96
C ALA A 212 -6.50 -3.60 22.82
N ARG A 213 -5.94 -3.78 21.61
CA ARG A 213 -4.57 -3.38 21.24
C ARG A 213 -4.62 -2.08 20.45
N PHE A 214 -4.02 -1.02 21.01
CA PHE A 214 -3.87 0.26 20.34
C PHE A 214 -2.56 0.22 19.53
N PRO A 215 -2.60 0.32 18.18
CA PRO A 215 -1.46 -0.10 17.36
C PRO A 215 -0.26 0.86 17.41
N HIS A 216 -0.48 2.18 17.51
CA HIS A 216 0.60 3.19 17.54
C HIS A 216 1.26 3.27 18.93
N THR A 217 0.48 3.43 20.00
CA THR A 217 1.03 3.42 21.37
C THR A 217 1.55 2.04 21.81
N GLN A 218 1.29 0.98 21.02
CA GLN A 218 1.58 -0.43 21.29
C GLN A 218 1.00 -0.95 22.62
N THR A 219 0.12 -0.19 23.27
CA THR A 219 -0.53 -0.59 24.52
C THR A 219 -1.60 -1.65 24.26
N ILE A 220 -1.61 -2.67 25.09
CA ILE A 220 -2.71 -3.64 25.19
C ILE A 220 -3.42 -3.38 26.50
N GLN A 221 -4.74 -3.28 26.45
CA GLN A 221 -5.59 -3.26 27.64
C GLN A 221 -6.53 -4.46 27.62
N GLN A 222 -7.04 -4.83 28.80
CA GLN A 222 -7.99 -5.91 28.97
C GLN A 222 -9.16 -5.49 29.84
N LYS A 223 -10.35 -6.01 29.54
CA LYS A 223 -11.53 -5.91 30.39
C LYS A 223 -11.38 -6.80 31.63
N GLN A 224 -12.21 -6.60 32.65
CA GLN A 224 -12.37 -7.61 33.70
C GLN A 224 -12.97 -8.90 33.10
N PRO A 225 -12.59 -10.10 33.59
CA PRO A 225 -13.17 -11.36 33.14
C PRO A 225 -14.70 -11.37 33.29
N ILE A 226 -15.40 -11.85 32.27
CA ILE A 226 -16.84 -12.05 32.30
C ILE A 226 -17.12 -13.51 32.64
N ASN A 227 -17.88 -13.73 33.72
CA ASN A 227 -18.29 -15.06 34.14
C ASN A 227 -19.61 -15.43 33.48
N VAL A 228 -19.68 -16.62 32.87
CA VAL A 228 -20.89 -17.18 32.24
C VAL A 228 -21.22 -18.53 32.87
N ASN A 229 -22.47 -18.71 33.28
CA ASN A 229 -22.99 -19.94 33.87
C ASN A 229 -24.21 -20.44 33.09
N VAL A 230 -24.12 -21.63 32.49
CA VAL A 230 -25.20 -22.19 31.64
C VAL A 230 -26.04 -23.20 32.44
N LEU A 231 -27.36 -22.98 32.49
CA LEU A 231 -28.31 -23.80 33.24
C LEU A 231 -29.05 -24.82 32.36
N ASP A 232 -28.98 -26.10 32.73
CA ASP A 232 -29.78 -27.21 32.16
C ASP A 232 -31.15 -27.30 32.86
N SER A 233 -32.08 -26.42 32.47
CA SER A 233 -33.37 -26.23 33.14
C SER A 233 -34.46 -27.22 32.69
N LYS A 234 -34.42 -28.46 33.19
CA LYS A 234 -35.35 -29.56 32.81
C LYS A 234 -36.85 -29.34 33.10
N CYS A 235 -37.25 -28.20 33.66
CA CYS A 235 -38.61 -27.92 34.11
C CYS A 235 -39.31 -26.76 33.37
N PHE A 236 -38.71 -26.19 32.32
CA PHE A 236 -39.38 -25.19 31.48
C PHE A 236 -38.91 -25.27 30.02
N TYR A 237 -39.31 -26.35 29.35
CA TYR A 237 -39.03 -26.56 27.92
C TYR A 237 -40.05 -25.83 27.03
N PRO A 238 -39.66 -24.79 26.28
CA PRO A 238 -39.92 -24.81 24.86
C PRO A 238 -39.06 -25.93 24.27
N SER A 239 -39.67 -27.11 24.10
CA SER A 239 -39.05 -28.17 23.29
C SER A 239 -39.14 -27.75 21.82
N GLY A 240 -37.99 -27.67 21.16
CA GLY A 240 -37.89 -27.06 19.84
C GLY A 240 -36.98 -25.85 19.88
N GLU A 241 -35.82 -26.01 19.23
CA GLU A 241 -35.55 -25.33 17.97
C GLU A 241 -36.31 -24.01 17.68
N ARG A 242 -35.58 -22.99 17.23
CA ARG A 242 -36.07 -21.64 16.98
C ARG A 242 -35.63 -21.14 15.61
N ALA A 243 -36.58 -20.63 14.82
CA ALA A 243 -36.32 -19.99 13.53
C ALA A 243 -35.48 -18.69 13.69
N PRO A 244 -34.81 -18.21 12.63
CA PRO A 244 -33.78 -17.17 12.78
C PRO A 244 -34.34 -15.80 13.19
N THR A 245 -33.75 -15.17 14.21
CA THR A 245 -34.07 -13.78 14.60
C THR A 245 -32.80 -12.93 14.64
N PHE A 246 -32.80 -11.75 14.02
CA PHE A 246 -31.64 -10.85 14.07
C PHE A 246 -31.42 -10.32 15.49
N MET A 247 -30.17 -10.37 15.94
CA MET A 247 -29.79 -10.08 17.34
C MET A 247 -29.63 -8.57 17.61
N ASN A 248 -30.18 -7.72 16.72
CA ASN A 248 -30.08 -6.25 16.68
C ASN A 248 -28.81 -5.68 17.36
N PRO A 249 -27.60 -6.07 16.91
CA PRO A 249 -26.37 -5.53 17.44
C PRO A 249 -26.27 -4.01 17.13
N PRO A 250 -25.64 -3.20 17.99
CA PRO A 250 -25.48 -1.77 17.74
C PRO A 250 -24.55 -1.43 16.55
N GLY A 251 -24.01 -2.45 15.85
CA GLY A 251 -23.25 -2.32 14.60
C GLY A 251 -24.05 -2.60 13.31
N THR A 252 -25.21 -3.26 13.36
CA THR A 252 -26.10 -3.38 12.19
C THR A 252 -26.89 -2.08 11.99
N HIS A 253 -26.21 -1.04 11.50
CA HIS A 253 -26.90 0.17 11.08
C HIS A 253 -27.68 -0.12 9.80
N SER A 254 -29.00 0.05 9.82
CA SER A 254 -29.84 -0.13 8.60
C SER A 254 -29.56 0.91 7.51
N THR A 255 -28.71 1.92 7.79
CA THR A 255 -28.04 2.74 6.77
C THR A 255 -26.56 2.87 7.12
N THR A 256 -25.68 2.56 6.18
CA THR A 256 -24.22 2.69 6.32
C THR A 256 -23.67 3.65 5.28
N MET A 257 -22.80 4.58 5.68
CA MET A 257 -22.14 5.53 4.78
C MET A 257 -20.66 5.16 4.62
N VAL A 258 -20.14 5.29 3.40
CA VAL A 258 -18.75 4.95 3.04
C VAL A 258 -18.27 5.87 1.92
N LEU A 259 -16.97 6.18 1.86
CA LEU A 259 -16.40 6.97 0.78
C LEU A 259 -15.97 6.09 -0.40
N LYS A 260 -16.07 6.64 -1.60
CA LYS A 260 -15.54 6.07 -2.84
C LYS A 260 -14.03 5.78 -2.70
N GLY A 261 -13.62 4.54 -2.95
CA GLY A 261 -12.26 4.04 -2.78
C GLY A 261 -12.00 3.32 -1.45
N ASP A 262 -12.78 3.59 -0.40
CA ASP A 262 -12.62 2.91 0.90
C ASP A 262 -13.08 1.44 0.85
N THR A 263 -12.87 0.71 1.95
CA THR A 263 -13.42 -0.62 2.18
C THR A 263 -14.72 -0.54 2.97
N LEU A 264 -15.82 -1.01 2.40
CA LEU A 264 -17.08 -1.22 3.11
C LEU A 264 -17.03 -2.54 3.87
N GLN A 265 -17.60 -2.56 5.09
CA GLN A 265 -17.89 -3.78 5.84
C GLN A 265 -19.33 -3.72 6.34
N LEU A 266 -20.13 -4.70 5.95
CA LEU A 266 -21.51 -4.91 6.42
C LEU A 266 -21.53 -6.13 7.35
N GLU A 267 -22.18 -5.99 8.49
CA GLU A 267 -22.36 -7.05 9.48
C GLU A 267 -23.80 -7.56 9.49
N CYS A 268 -23.99 -8.83 9.81
CA CYS A 268 -25.30 -9.42 10.04
C CYS A 268 -25.20 -10.63 10.97
N ILE A 269 -25.89 -10.57 12.11
CA ILE A 269 -25.86 -11.62 13.13
C ILE A 269 -27.30 -11.97 13.54
N ALA A 270 -27.65 -13.25 13.40
CA ALA A 270 -28.92 -13.81 13.84
C ALA A 270 -28.70 -14.93 14.87
N ASP A 271 -29.66 -15.08 15.78
CA ASP A 271 -29.78 -16.25 16.63
C ASP A 271 -30.71 -17.28 16.02
N GLY A 272 -30.68 -18.49 16.58
CA GLY A 272 -31.50 -19.60 16.12
C GLY A 272 -30.96 -20.93 16.63
N LEU A 273 -31.81 -21.94 16.64
CA LEU A 273 -31.47 -23.31 17.00
C LEU A 273 -32.19 -24.25 16.02
N PRO A 274 -31.51 -25.02 15.16
CA PRO A 274 -30.07 -24.98 14.88
C PRO A 274 -29.55 -23.60 14.51
N THR A 275 -28.25 -23.38 14.68
CA THR A 275 -27.54 -22.16 14.26
C THR A 275 -27.92 -21.78 12.82
N PRO A 276 -28.32 -20.52 12.54
CA PRO A 276 -28.64 -20.09 11.18
C PRO A 276 -27.39 -19.96 10.31
N ASP A 277 -27.52 -20.36 9.05
CA ASP A 277 -26.61 -19.97 7.99
C ASP A 277 -26.94 -18.55 7.53
N ILE A 278 -25.91 -17.73 7.32
CA ILE A 278 -26.02 -16.35 6.83
C ILE A 278 -25.58 -16.31 5.37
N SER A 279 -26.37 -15.64 4.54
CA SER A 279 -26.09 -15.40 3.12
C SER A 279 -26.40 -13.94 2.76
N TRP A 280 -25.75 -13.42 1.73
CA TRP A 280 -25.86 -12.04 1.30
C TRP A 280 -26.22 -11.93 -0.17
N SER A 281 -27.07 -10.96 -0.50
CA SER A 281 -27.28 -10.49 -1.87
C SER A 281 -27.43 -8.97 -1.89
N LYS A 282 -27.28 -8.36 -3.06
CA LYS A 282 -27.67 -6.97 -3.29
C LYS A 282 -29.10 -6.95 -3.84
N VAL A 283 -29.86 -5.90 -3.54
CA VAL A 283 -31.24 -5.78 -4.00
C VAL A 283 -31.23 -5.31 -5.46
N ASN A 284 -31.91 -6.05 -6.33
CA ASN A 284 -32.05 -5.81 -7.78
C ASN A 284 -30.73 -5.84 -8.60
N ARG A 285 -29.61 -6.31 -8.03
CA ARG A 285 -28.31 -6.54 -8.69
C ARG A 285 -27.52 -7.62 -7.96
N ASP A 286 -26.51 -8.19 -8.61
CA ASP A 286 -25.54 -9.08 -7.97
C ASP A 286 -24.53 -8.34 -7.07
N LEU A 287 -23.78 -9.11 -6.29
CA LEU A 287 -22.61 -8.62 -5.55
C LEU A 287 -21.44 -8.33 -6.51
N PRO A 288 -20.56 -7.35 -6.21
CA PRO A 288 -19.51 -6.92 -7.14
C PRO A 288 -18.39 -7.97 -7.28
N SER A 289 -18.48 -8.79 -8.33
CA SER A 289 -17.51 -9.85 -8.68
C SER A 289 -16.05 -9.40 -8.54
N GLY A 290 -15.23 -10.24 -7.90
CA GLY A 290 -13.81 -9.99 -7.67
C GLY A 290 -13.46 -8.98 -6.57
N ARG A 291 -14.42 -8.18 -6.08
CA ARG A 291 -14.18 -7.14 -5.03
C ARG A 291 -14.86 -7.40 -3.69
N PHE A 292 -15.61 -8.49 -3.53
CA PHE A 292 -16.21 -8.88 -2.25
C PHE A 292 -15.52 -10.08 -1.61
N SER A 293 -15.60 -10.16 -0.27
CA SER A 293 -15.13 -11.29 0.53
C SER A 293 -16.00 -11.48 1.77
N PHE A 294 -16.11 -12.73 2.24
CA PHE A 294 -16.85 -13.07 3.45
C PHE A 294 -15.92 -13.32 4.63
N HIS A 295 -16.27 -12.77 5.79
CA HIS A 295 -15.56 -12.96 7.05
C HIS A 295 -16.54 -13.38 8.17
N SER A 296 -15.99 -13.75 9.33
CA SER A 296 -16.75 -14.16 10.53
C SER A 296 -17.83 -15.22 10.24
N PHE A 297 -17.51 -16.23 9.43
CA PHE A 297 -18.42 -17.31 9.02
C PHE A 297 -19.67 -16.78 8.29
N GLN A 298 -19.44 -16.01 7.23
CA GLN A 298 -20.44 -15.33 6.39
C GLN A 298 -21.24 -14.21 7.09
N LYS A 299 -21.02 -13.95 8.38
CA LYS A 299 -21.68 -12.87 9.15
C LYS A 299 -21.17 -11.47 8.78
N THR A 300 -20.06 -11.35 8.05
CA THR A 300 -19.54 -10.08 7.57
C THR A 300 -19.29 -10.13 6.07
N LEU A 301 -19.92 -9.23 5.32
CA LEU A 301 -19.63 -8.96 3.91
C LEU A 301 -18.68 -7.75 3.82
N LYS A 302 -17.48 -7.96 3.27
CA LYS A 302 -16.49 -6.91 3.01
C LYS A 302 -16.42 -6.64 1.51
N ILE A 303 -16.47 -5.37 1.10
CA ILE A 303 -16.27 -4.93 -0.29
C ILE A 303 -15.10 -3.94 -0.31
N THR A 304 -14.09 -4.21 -1.13
CA THR A 304 -12.93 -3.32 -1.32
C THR A 304 -13.11 -2.39 -2.51
N GLU A 305 -12.43 -1.23 -2.48
CA GLU A 305 -12.44 -0.24 -3.56
C GLU A 305 -13.86 0.19 -3.95
N VAL A 306 -14.61 0.71 -2.97
CA VAL A 306 -16.02 1.03 -3.12
C VAL A 306 -16.25 2.05 -4.25
N THR A 307 -17.17 1.73 -5.15
CA THR A 307 -17.61 2.57 -6.27
C THR A 307 -19.01 3.12 -6.01
N GLU A 308 -19.42 4.16 -6.75
CA GLU A 308 -20.79 4.70 -6.65
C GLU A 308 -21.86 3.65 -7.05
N ALA A 309 -21.51 2.70 -7.92
CA ALA A 309 -22.38 1.57 -8.28
C ALA A 309 -22.53 0.52 -7.15
N ASP A 310 -21.65 0.54 -6.13
CA ASP A 310 -21.79 -0.28 -4.93
C ASP A 310 -22.82 0.29 -3.94
N GLY A 311 -23.31 1.53 -4.13
CA GLY A 311 -24.43 2.07 -3.35
C GLY A 311 -25.77 1.35 -3.58
N GLY A 312 -26.72 1.52 -2.65
CA GLY A 312 -28.04 0.87 -2.66
C GLY A 312 -28.22 -0.18 -1.57
N ASP A 313 -29.31 -0.93 -1.62
CA ASP A 313 -29.71 -1.84 -0.55
C ASP A 313 -29.05 -3.22 -0.66
N TYR A 314 -28.55 -3.72 0.48
CA TYR A 314 -28.00 -5.06 0.64
C TYR A 314 -28.90 -5.88 1.55
N ARG A 315 -29.24 -7.10 1.12
CA ARG A 315 -30.05 -8.06 1.88
C ARG A 315 -29.13 -9.09 2.54
N CYS A 316 -29.17 -9.15 3.86
CA CYS A 316 -28.74 -10.33 4.60
C CYS A 316 -29.93 -11.28 4.78
N LEU A 317 -29.73 -12.57 4.51
CA LEU A 317 -30.71 -13.64 4.73
C LEU A 317 -30.13 -14.66 5.73
N ALA A 318 -30.80 -14.82 6.87
CA ALA A 318 -30.51 -15.86 7.86
C ALA A 318 -31.51 -17.01 7.70
N LYS A 319 -31.03 -18.25 7.58
CA LYS A 319 -31.87 -19.45 7.35
C LYS A 319 -31.48 -20.61 8.25
N ASN A 320 -32.45 -21.34 8.77
CA ASN A 320 -32.27 -22.68 9.33
C ASN A 320 -33.46 -23.58 8.94
N ARG A 321 -33.52 -24.83 9.45
CA ARG A 321 -34.56 -25.79 9.08
C ARG A 321 -35.98 -25.47 9.58
N LEU A 322 -36.17 -24.42 10.37
CA LEU A 322 -37.50 -23.93 10.78
C LEU A 322 -37.97 -22.68 10.02
N GLY A 323 -37.11 -22.06 9.20
CA GLY A 323 -37.49 -20.89 8.42
C GLY A 323 -36.31 -19.97 8.10
N SER A 324 -36.65 -18.82 7.54
CA SER A 324 -35.69 -17.79 7.16
C SER A 324 -36.21 -16.39 7.46
N ASN A 325 -35.30 -15.49 7.82
CA ASN A 325 -35.55 -14.10 8.13
C ASN A 325 -34.53 -13.23 7.38
N HIS A 326 -34.87 -11.99 7.02
CA HIS A 326 -33.95 -11.11 6.29
C HIS A 326 -33.87 -9.69 6.88
N HIS A 327 -32.70 -9.08 6.78
CA HIS A 327 -32.45 -7.68 7.14
C HIS A 327 -31.94 -6.93 5.90
N ILE A 328 -32.25 -5.64 5.80
CA ILE A 328 -31.83 -4.77 4.70
C ILE A 328 -30.95 -3.64 5.25
N ILE A 329 -29.79 -3.44 4.62
CA ILE A 329 -28.84 -2.38 4.96
C ILE A 329 -28.65 -1.50 3.73
N THR A 330 -29.08 -0.24 3.83
CA THR A 330 -28.91 0.76 2.77
C THR A 330 -27.49 1.31 2.78
N VAL A 331 -26.75 1.15 1.69
CA VAL A 331 -25.38 1.68 1.53
C VAL A 331 -25.41 3.02 0.79
N VAL A 332 -25.00 4.08 1.47
CA VAL A 332 -24.87 5.43 0.90
C VAL A 332 -23.40 5.70 0.59
N VAL A 333 -23.03 5.57 -0.69
CA VAL A 333 -21.69 5.92 -1.15
C VAL A 333 -21.58 7.44 -1.33
N ARG A 334 -20.57 8.03 -0.70
CA ARG A 334 -20.17 9.43 -0.83
C ARG A 334 -18.80 9.54 -1.48
N ALA A 335 -18.37 10.74 -1.84
CA ALA A 335 -17.04 10.95 -2.41
C ALA A 335 -16.46 12.30 -1.97
N ALA A 336 -15.25 12.27 -1.42
CA ALA A 336 -14.40 13.45 -1.32
C ALA A 336 -14.07 13.97 -2.74
N PRO A 337 -13.63 15.24 -2.89
CA PRO A 337 -13.48 15.82 -4.22
C PRO A 337 -12.35 15.17 -5.04
N PHE A 338 -12.56 14.95 -6.33
CA PHE A 338 -11.57 14.47 -7.31
C PHE A 338 -11.48 15.40 -8.53
N TRP A 339 -10.29 15.54 -9.12
CA TRP A 339 -10.08 16.44 -10.27
C TRP A 339 -10.67 15.87 -11.56
N ILE A 340 -11.39 16.72 -12.30
CA ILE A 340 -11.69 16.54 -13.74
C ILE A 340 -10.66 17.31 -14.57
N SER A 341 -10.38 18.56 -14.16
CA SER A 341 -9.37 19.42 -14.75
C SER A 341 -8.84 20.35 -13.66
N ALA A 342 -7.62 20.09 -13.19
CA ALA A 342 -6.87 21.07 -12.43
C ALA A 342 -6.41 22.23 -13.35
N PRO A 343 -6.22 23.45 -12.82
CA PRO A 343 -5.68 24.56 -13.60
C PRO A 343 -4.24 24.30 -14.04
N GLN A 344 -3.90 24.78 -15.23
CA GLN A 344 -2.56 24.67 -15.82
C GLN A 344 -1.90 26.05 -15.89
N ASN A 345 -0.56 26.07 -15.87
CA ASN A 345 0.22 27.31 -15.96
C ASN A 345 0.03 27.98 -17.32
N LEU A 346 -0.11 29.31 -17.35
CA LEU A 346 -0.21 30.11 -18.57
C LEU A 346 1.00 31.03 -18.71
N ILE A 347 1.50 31.15 -19.94
CA ILE A 347 2.42 32.20 -20.35
C ILE A 347 1.69 33.01 -21.42
N LEU A 348 1.52 34.31 -21.18
CA LEU A 348 0.75 35.23 -22.01
C LEU A 348 1.61 36.42 -22.41
N ALA A 349 1.34 37.03 -23.56
CA ALA A 349 1.91 38.31 -23.92
C ALA A 349 1.06 39.49 -23.40
N PRO A 350 1.62 40.70 -23.26
CA PRO A 350 0.83 41.90 -22.99
C PRO A 350 -0.28 42.09 -24.03
N LYS A 351 -1.51 42.32 -23.57
CA LYS A 351 -2.77 42.38 -24.33
C LYS A 351 -3.30 41.03 -24.86
N GLU A 352 -2.69 39.90 -24.49
CA GLU A 352 -3.27 38.58 -24.75
C GLU A 352 -4.37 38.25 -23.72
N SER A 353 -5.14 37.19 -23.98
CA SER A 353 -6.22 36.72 -23.12
C SER A 353 -6.07 35.22 -22.88
N GLY A 354 -6.42 34.75 -21.68
CA GLY A 354 -6.27 33.35 -21.28
C GLY A 354 -7.31 32.93 -20.24
N MET A 355 -7.40 31.63 -19.95
CA MET A 355 -8.36 31.09 -18.99
C MET A 355 -7.75 29.98 -18.14
N LEU A 356 -7.79 30.14 -16.81
CA LEU A 356 -7.50 29.07 -15.86
C LEU A 356 -8.81 28.32 -15.58
N THR A 357 -8.90 27.10 -16.10
CA THR A 357 -10.03 26.20 -15.81
C THR A 357 -9.81 25.49 -14.48
N CYS A 358 -10.86 25.34 -13.67
CA CYS A 358 -10.80 24.48 -12.49
C CYS A 358 -12.12 23.73 -12.34
N ARG A 359 -12.04 22.39 -12.42
CA ARG A 359 -13.20 21.50 -12.41
C ARG A 359 -12.91 20.27 -11.56
N ALA A 360 -13.72 20.06 -10.55
CA ALA A 360 -13.70 18.89 -9.67
C ALA A 360 -15.11 18.33 -9.51
N GLU A 361 -15.20 17.04 -9.25
CA GLU A 361 -16.43 16.33 -8.91
C GLU A 361 -16.31 15.67 -7.53
N GLY A 362 -17.41 15.14 -7.03
CA GLY A 362 -17.54 14.62 -5.67
C GLY A 362 -19.01 14.49 -5.27
N ASN A 363 -19.27 13.85 -4.14
CA ASN A 363 -20.63 13.60 -3.64
C ASN A 363 -20.67 13.86 -2.12
N PRO A 364 -21.23 15.00 -1.65
CA PRO A 364 -21.81 16.10 -2.43
C PRO A 364 -20.83 16.82 -3.39
N LYS A 365 -21.39 17.49 -4.41
CA LYS A 365 -20.63 18.23 -5.41
C LYS A 365 -19.75 19.32 -4.75
N PRO A 366 -18.45 19.41 -5.05
CA PRO A 366 -17.57 20.36 -4.38
C PRO A 366 -17.84 21.81 -4.78
N THR A 367 -17.61 22.72 -3.84
CA THR A 367 -17.59 24.16 -4.07
C THR A 367 -16.20 24.58 -4.51
N VAL A 368 -16.10 25.31 -5.63
CA VAL A 368 -14.83 25.83 -6.16
C VAL A 368 -14.60 27.26 -5.67
N THR A 369 -13.45 27.50 -5.06
CA THR A 369 -12.98 28.81 -4.57
C THR A 369 -11.56 29.08 -5.07
N TRP A 370 -11.18 30.37 -5.10
CA TRP A 370 -9.87 30.78 -5.60
C TRP A 370 -9.13 31.70 -4.61
N SER A 371 -7.81 31.56 -4.57
CA SER A 371 -6.88 32.55 -4.02
C SER A 371 -5.85 32.99 -5.07
N VAL A 372 -5.24 34.15 -4.83
CA VAL A 372 -4.21 34.77 -5.68
C VAL A 372 -3.03 35.11 -4.79
N ASN A 373 -1.86 34.53 -5.08
CA ASN A 373 -0.65 34.59 -4.26
C ASN A 373 -0.92 34.24 -2.77
N GLY A 374 -1.79 33.25 -2.54
CA GLY A 374 -2.22 32.80 -1.21
C GLY A 374 -3.31 33.62 -0.52
N ILE A 375 -3.74 34.76 -1.09
CA ILE A 375 -4.81 35.60 -0.53
C ILE A 375 -6.15 35.22 -1.20
N PRO A 376 -7.24 34.94 -0.45
CA PRO A 376 -8.57 34.68 -1.04
C PRO A 376 -8.96 35.75 -2.06
N ILE A 377 -9.51 35.36 -3.22
CA ILE A 377 -9.63 36.24 -4.39
C ILE A 377 -10.47 37.50 -4.13
N GLU A 378 -11.44 37.42 -3.21
CA GLU A 378 -12.25 38.54 -2.71
C GLU A 378 -11.44 39.63 -1.98
N ASN A 379 -10.39 39.21 -1.27
CA ASN A 379 -9.46 40.06 -0.52
C ASN A 379 -8.17 40.37 -1.30
N SER A 380 -7.99 39.79 -2.50
CA SER A 380 -6.83 40.01 -3.35
C SER A 380 -6.88 41.38 -4.05
N HIS A 381 -5.72 41.88 -4.50
CA HIS A 381 -5.69 43.11 -5.30
C HIS A 381 -6.52 42.93 -6.58
N LYS A 382 -7.41 43.89 -6.87
CA LYS A 382 -8.24 43.88 -8.08
C LYS A 382 -7.35 44.08 -9.31
N ASP A 383 -7.35 43.09 -10.20
CA ASP A 383 -6.71 43.18 -11.50
C ASP A 383 -7.79 43.48 -12.56
N PRO A 384 -7.69 44.59 -13.32
CA PRO A 384 -8.67 44.92 -14.35
C PRO A 384 -8.82 43.85 -15.46
N SER A 385 -7.79 43.04 -15.69
CA SER A 385 -7.85 41.93 -16.66
C SER A 385 -8.71 40.76 -16.19
N ARG A 386 -8.99 40.64 -14.88
CA ARG A 386 -9.48 39.42 -14.25
C ARG A 386 -11.00 39.40 -14.04
N LYS A 387 -11.67 38.43 -14.69
CA LYS A 387 -13.08 38.07 -14.48
C LYS A 387 -13.16 36.63 -13.94
N ILE A 388 -14.15 36.35 -13.09
CA ILE A 388 -14.50 34.98 -12.68
C ILE A 388 -15.81 34.61 -13.39
N GLU A 389 -15.87 33.45 -14.03
CA GLU A 389 -17.05 33.01 -14.78
C GLU A 389 -17.18 31.47 -14.74
N ASN A 390 -18.34 31.00 -14.27
CA ASN A 390 -18.65 29.57 -14.09
C ASN A 390 -17.56 28.78 -13.32
N GLY A 391 -16.96 29.41 -12.30
CA GLY A 391 -15.89 28.84 -11.47
C GLY A 391 -14.48 28.90 -12.07
N ASN A 392 -14.31 29.42 -13.29
CA ASN A 392 -13.01 29.57 -13.98
C ASN A 392 -12.55 31.03 -13.88
N ILE A 393 -11.23 31.25 -13.94
CA ILE A 393 -10.67 32.62 -14.05
C ILE A 393 -10.39 32.90 -15.52
N ILE A 394 -10.99 33.98 -16.04
CA ILE A 394 -10.73 34.54 -17.36
C ILE A 394 -9.85 35.78 -17.18
N LEU A 395 -8.80 35.88 -17.98
CA LEU A 395 -7.91 37.02 -18.07
C LEU A 395 -7.99 37.62 -19.47
N SER A 396 -8.21 38.93 -19.58
CA SER A 396 -8.33 39.66 -20.84
C SER A 396 -7.47 40.91 -20.85
N ASP A 397 -6.84 41.23 -21.99
CA ASP A 397 -5.98 42.42 -22.16
C ASP A 397 -4.85 42.50 -21.10
N VAL A 398 -4.22 41.37 -20.78
CA VAL A 398 -3.30 41.26 -19.62
C VAL A 398 -2.12 42.23 -19.69
N GLN A 399 -1.66 42.71 -18.54
CA GLN A 399 -0.49 43.58 -18.42
C GLN A 399 0.64 42.85 -17.70
N THR A 400 1.87 43.36 -17.75
CA THR A 400 3.02 42.71 -17.06
C THR A 400 2.76 42.50 -15.56
N GLY A 401 2.08 43.45 -14.92
CA GLY A 401 1.62 43.38 -13.52
C GLY A 401 0.45 42.43 -13.24
N SER A 402 -0.15 41.80 -14.27
CA SER A 402 -1.16 40.73 -14.11
C SER A 402 -0.55 39.35 -13.83
N SER A 403 0.79 39.26 -13.84
CA SER A 403 1.52 38.04 -13.46
C SER A 403 1.23 37.68 -12.00
N SER A 404 0.83 36.44 -11.72
CA SER A 404 0.47 35.97 -10.37
C SER A 404 0.35 34.46 -10.30
N VAL A 405 0.55 33.88 -9.12
CA VAL A 405 0.14 32.51 -8.83
C VAL A 405 -1.33 32.51 -8.41
N TYR A 406 -2.10 31.60 -8.99
CA TYR A 406 -3.48 31.33 -8.64
C TYR A 406 -3.59 29.97 -7.97
N GLN A 407 -4.44 29.88 -6.95
CA GLN A 407 -4.77 28.66 -6.24
C GLN A 407 -6.25 28.34 -6.43
N CYS A 408 -6.57 27.16 -6.94
CA CYS A 408 -7.93 26.65 -6.92
C CYS A 408 -8.09 25.68 -5.73
N ASN A 409 -9.08 25.93 -4.88
CA ASN A 409 -9.49 25.05 -3.80
C ASN A 409 -10.92 24.54 -4.05
N ALA A 410 -11.09 23.23 -4.21
CA ALA A 410 -12.38 22.59 -4.44
C ALA A 410 -12.74 21.67 -3.27
N SER A 411 -13.79 21.99 -2.51
CA SER A 411 -14.07 21.36 -1.21
C SER A 411 -15.52 20.89 -1.03
N ASN A 412 -15.70 19.83 -0.23
CA ASN A 412 -16.99 19.39 0.32
C ASN A 412 -16.81 18.94 1.79
N GLU A 413 -17.86 18.39 2.41
CA GLU A 413 -17.84 17.95 3.81
C GLU A 413 -16.87 16.78 4.12
N TYR A 414 -16.41 16.04 3.10
CA TYR A 414 -15.52 14.87 3.24
C TYR A 414 -14.07 15.13 2.80
N GLY A 415 -13.75 16.31 2.28
CA GLY A 415 -12.39 16.66 1.88
C GLY A 415 -12.30 17.87 0.97
N TYR A 416 -11.08 18.18 0.53
CA TYR A 416 -10.79 19.26 -0.40
C TYR A 416 -9.59 18.91 -1.27
N LEU A 417 -9.49 19.57 -2.42
CA LEU A 417 -8.34 19.55 -3.31
C LEU A 417 -7.77 20.94 -3.46
N LEU A 418 -6.44 21.06 -3.52
CA LEU A 418 -5.74 22.29 -3.82
C LEU A 418 -4.84 22.10 -5.05
N ALA A 419 -4.91 23.02 -6.01
CA ALA A 419 -4.01 23.08 -7.16
C ALA A 419 -3.47 24.51 -7.33
N ASN A 420 -2.16 24.62 -7.55
CA ASN A 420 -1.47 25.87 -7.87
C ASN A 420 -1.27 25.95 -9.39
N ALA A 421 -1.56 27.10 -9.99
CA ALA A 421 -1.22 27.41 -11.38
C ALA A 421 -0.78 28.88 -11.49
N PHE A 422 0.34 29.15 -12.14
CA PHE A 422 0.81 30.52 -12.35
C PHE A 422 0.41 31.07 -13.72
N VAL A 423 0.26 32.40 -13.77
CA VAL A 423 0.21 33.17 -15.00
C VAL A 423 1.42 34.09 -15.02
N SER A 424 2.22 34.01 -16.09
CA SER A 424 3.39 34.85 -16.31
C SER A 424 3.20 35.65 -17.59
N VAL A 425 3.30 36.98 -17.52
CA VAL A 425 3.11 37.88 -18.66
C VAL A 425 4.46 38.34 -19.19
N LEU A 426 4.88 37.80 -20.34
CA LEU A 426 6.23 37.92 -20.90
C LEU A 426 6.25 38.52 -22.31
N ALA A 427 7.41 38.97 -22.75
CA ALA A 427 7.64 39.50 -24.09
C ALA A 427 9.00 38.99 -24.60
N GLU A 428 8.98 37.91 -25.37
CA GLU A 428 10.17 37.14 -25.81
C GLU A 428 10.15 36.91 -27.33
N PRO A 429 11.21 37.28 -28.08
CA PRO A 429 11.29 37.02 -29.52
C PRO A 429 11.49 35.52 -29.82
N PRO A 430 11.22 35.05 -31.04
CA PRO A 430 11.20 33.63 -31.35
C PRO A 430 12.58 32.97 -31.25
N ARG A 431 12.61 31.77 -30.67
CA ARG A 431 13.77 30.86 -30.61
C ARG A 431 13.32 29.50 -31.13
N VAL A 432 14.09 28.86 -32.02
CA VAL A 432 13.80 27.49 -32.49
C VAL A 432 14.61 26.51 -31.65
N LEU A 433 13.98 25.41 -31.25
CA LEU A 433 14.51 24.40 -30.32
C LEU A 433 14.94 23.12 -31.04
N THR A 434 14.29 22.78 -32.17
CA THR A 434 14.69 21.68 -33.05
C THR A 434 16.14 21.88 -33.52
N PRO A 435 17.02 20.86 -33.43
CA PRO A 435 18.44 21.01 -33.79
C PRO A 435 18.65 21.51 -35.23
N PRO A 436 19.62 22.40 -35.47
CA PRO A 436 19.90 22.90 -36.81
C PRO A 436 20.53 21.82 -37.69
N ASN A 437 20.01 21.68 -38.91
CA ASN A 437 20.38 20.65 -39.89
C ASN A 437 20.02 19.21 -39.46
N HIS A 438 18.99 19.02 -38.62
CA HIS A 438 18.46 17.67 -38.33
C HIS A 438 18.01 16.98 -39.63
N VAL A 439 18.23 15.66 -39.74
CA VAL A 439 17.96 14.86 -40.95
C VAL A 439 16.91 13.80 -40.67
N TYR A 440 15.72 13.99 -41.22
CA TYR A 440 14.63 13.01 -41.17
C TYR A 440 14.75 12.06 -42.36
N SER A 441 14.78 10.75 -42.12
CA SER A 441 14.79 9.73 -43.17
C SER A 441 13.46 8.99 -43.21
N VAL A 442 12.89 8.85 -44.40
CA VAL A 442 11.61 8.17 -44.65
C VAL A 442 11.68 7.37 -45.95
N VAL A 443 10.67 6.56 -46.27
CA VAL A 443 10.61 5.79 -47.52
C VAL A 443 9.57 6.36 -48.49
N THR A 444 9.70 6.06 -49.79
CA THR A 444 8.71 6.48 -50.78
C THR A 444 7.31 6.00 -50.42
N ASN A 445 6.34 6.90 -50.53
CA ASN A 445 4.91 6.75 -50.20
C ASN A 445 4.55 6.67 -48.71
N SER A 446 5.49 6.78 -47.77
CA SER A 446 5.14 6.96 -46.35
C SER A 446 4.71 8.40 -46.05
N ARG A 447 4.05 8.61 -44.91
CA ARG A 447 3.98 9.92 -44.25
C ARG A 447 5.38 10.35 -43.78
N ALA A 448 5.66 11.64 -43.76
CA ALA A 448 6.82 12.21 -43.07
C ALA A 448 6.38 13.33 -42.12
N LEU A 449 7.05 13.47 -40.98
CA LEU A 449 6.81 14.53 -39.99
C LEU A 449 8.13 15.27 -39.74
N LEU A 450 8.15 16.58 -39.97
CA LEU A 450 9.28 17.45 -39.64
C LEU A 450 8.82 18.44 -38.55
N ASP A 451 9.44 18.37 -37.38
CA ASP A 451 9.12 19.29 -36.28
C ASP A 451 9.87 20.61 -36.41
N CYS A 452 9.30 21.66 -35.84
CA CYS A 452 9.94 22.96 -35.63
C CYS A 452 9.47 23.51 -34.27
N ALA A 453 9.86 22.82 -33.21
CA ALA A 453 9.60 23.25 -31.84
C ALA A 453 10.20 24.65 -31.64
N SER A 454 9.43 25.58 -31.07
CA SER A 454 9.85 26.96 -30.87
C SER A 454 9.32 27.54 -29.56
N PHE A 455 9.99 28.59 -29.10
CA PHE A 455 9.67 29.33 -27.89
C PHE A 455 9.62 30.84 -28.19
N GLY A 456 8.72 31.55 -27.52
CA GLY A 456 8.55 33.00 -27.60
C GLY A 456 7.24 33.43 -26.94
N SER A 457 7.07 34.72 -26.69
CA SER A 457 5.83 35.29 -26.14
C SER A 457 5.56 36.64 -26.83
N PRO A 458 4.50 36.79 -27.65
CA PRO A 458 3.46 35.80 -27.97
C PRO A 458 4.01 34.52 -28.61
N LEU A 459 3.27 33.42 -28.51
CA LEU A 459 3.67 32.12 -29.07
C LEU A 459 4.02 32.26 -30.57
N PRO A 460 5.22 31.84 -31.02
CA PRO A 460 5.61 32.04 -32.41
C PRO A 460 4.73 31.26 -33.39
N LYS A 461 4.20 31.97 -34.38
CA LYS A 461 3.65 31.35 -35.59
C LYS A 461 4.81 30.83 -36.43
N ILE A 462 4.83 29.52 -36.68
CA ILE A 462 5.76 28.93 -37.65
C ILE A 462 5.23 29.13 -39.06
N THR A 463 6.15 29.35 -40.00
CA THR A 463 5.92 29.26 -41.45
C THR A 463 6.99 28.36 -42.06
N TRP A 464 6.59 27.47 -42.96
CA TRP A 464 7.48 26.46 -43.56
C TRP A 464 7.80 26.81 -45.01
N PHE A 465 8.99 26.44 -45.47
CA PHE A 465 9.49 26.68 -46.82
C PHE A 465 10.27 25.47 -47.34
N LYS A 466 10.18 25.18 -48.64
CA LYS A 466 11.07 24.26 -49.36
C LYS A 466 11.64 24.99 -50.57
N ASP A 467 12.95 24.88 -50.82
CA ASP A 467 13.61 25.47 -51.99
C ASP A 467 13.26 26.98 -52.19
N SER A 468 13.19 27.72 -51.07
CA SER A 468 12.76 29.13 -50.95
C SER A 468 11.30 29.46 -51.29
N GLN A 469 10.47 28.47 -51.62
CA GLN A 469 9.02 28.64 -51.78
C GLN A 469 8.28 28.37 -50.46
N SER A 470 7.31 29.22 -50.09
CA SER A 470 6.48 29.00 -48.90
C SER A 470 5.57 27.79 -49.09
N ILE A 471 5.52 26.94 -48.07
CA ILE A 471 4.56 25.85 -47.94
C ILE A 471 3.29 26.39 -47.29
N VAL A 472 2.14 25.89 -47.75
CA VAL A 472 0.81 26.17 -47.19
C VAL A 472 0.06 24.85 -46.98
N ASP A 473 -0.90 24.87 -46.07
CA ASP A 473 -1.75 23.74 -45.70
C ASP A 473 -2.61 23.26 -46.88
N GLY A 474 -2.64 21.95 -47.16
CA GLY A 474 -3.38 21.34 -48.27
C GLY A 474 -2.96 19.91 -48.63
N ASP A 475 -3.42 19.39 -49.78
CA ASP A 475 -3.39 17.97 -50.16
C ASP A 475 -2.02 17.25 -50.08
N SER A 476 -0.91 17.99 -50.16
CA SER A 476 0.47 17.44 -50.10
C SER A 476 1.21 17.74 -48.80
N TYR A 477 0.75 18.72 -48.02
CA TYR A 477 1.43 19.27 -46.85
C TYR A 477 0.41 19.71 -45.81
N ILE A 478 0.42 19.10 -44.63
CA ILE A 478 -0.45 19.52 -43.52
C ILE A 478 0.40 20.19 -42.45
N ILE A 479 -0.02 21.36 -41.95
CA ILE A 479 0.66 22.06 -40.85
C ILE A 479 -0.19 21.90 -39.59
N HIS A 480 0.24 20.99 -38.72
CA HIS A 480 -0.48 20.68 -37.48
C HIS A 480 -0.54 21.86 -36.50
N LYS A 481 -1.48 21.83 -35.54
CA LYS A 481 -1.62 22.86 -34.49
C LYS A 481 -0.39 23.02 -33.58
N ASN A 482 0.50 22.01 -33.51
CA ASN A 482 1.79 22.07 -32.81
C ASN A 482 2.93 22.63 -33.71
N ASN A 483 2.60 23.11 -34.91
CA ASN A 483 3.50 23.59 -35.96
C ASN A 483 4.41 22.56 -36.64
N THR A 484 4.24 21.26 -36.40
CA THR A 484 4.89 20.20 -37.17
C THR A 484 4.38 20.20 -38.61
N LEU A 485 5.28 20.07 -39.59
CA LEU A 485 4.95 19.87 -40.99
C LEU A 485 4.81 18.37 -41.27
N GLU A 486 3.59 17.95 -41.60
CA GLU A 486 3.33 16.64 -42.22
C GLU A 486 3.48 16.75 -43.74
N ILE A 487 4.13 15.74 -44.33
CA ILE A 487 4.11 15.47 -45.77
C ILE A 487 3.30 14.19 -45.95
N ASN A 488 2.13 14.31 -46.56
CA ASN A 488 1.10 13.26 -46.58
C ASN A 488 1.59 11.99 -47.31
N VAL A 489 2.36 12.16 -48.40
CA VAL A 489 2.92 11.09 -49.22
C VAL A 489 4.32 11.50 -49.70
N ALA A 490 5.36 10.98 -49.06
CA ALA A 490 6.76 11.29 -49.38
C ALA A 490 7.17 10.73 -50.76
N ARG A 491 7.71 11.59 -51.63
CA ARG A 491 8.23 11.21 -52.95
C ARG A 491 9.71 11.61 -53.04
N PRO A 492 10.52 11.05 -53.96
CA PRO A 492 11.94 11.41 -54.07
C PRO A 492 12.18 12.93 -54.25
N LEU A 493 11.27 13.63 -54.94
CA LEU A 493 11.26 15.08 -55.15
C LEU A 493 11.00 15.91 -53.87
N ASN A 494 10.40 15.31 -52.84
CA ASN A 494 10.27 15.96 -51.53
C ASN A 494 11.60 16.01 -50.77
N SER A 495 12.60 15.18 -51.13
CA SER A 495 13.93 15.26 -50.50
C SER A 495 14.56 16.65 -50.66
N GLY A 496 15.44 17.00 -49.72
CA GLY A 496 16.17 18.28 -49.72
C GLY A 496 15.97 19.09 -48.44
N LYS A 497 16.28 20.39 -48.51
CA LYS A 497 16.27 21.30 -47.36
C LYS A 497 14.88 21.92 -47.16
N TYR A 498 14.33 21.74 -45.96
CA TYR A 498 13.18 22.49 -45.47
C TYR A 498 13.67 23.59 -44.51
N THR A 499 13.08 24.76 -44.64
CA THR A 499 13.25 25.89 -43.72
C THR A 499 11.98 26.04 -42.89
N CYS A 500 12.12 26.26 -41.59
CA CYS A 500 11.03 26.78 -40.77
C CYS A 500 11.40 28.15 -40.19
N ILE A 501 10.47 29.09 -40.21
CA ILE A 501 10.63 30.43 -39.66
C ILE A 501 9.59 30.64 -38.57
N ALA A 502 10.05 30.70 -37.32
CA ALA A 502 9.26 31.09 -36.17
C ALA A 502 9.12 32.62 -36.13
N SER A 503 7.91 33.14 -35.95
CA SER A 503 7.61 34.58 -36.03
C SER A 503 6.60 35.03 -34.96
N ASN A 504 6.87 36.16 -34.30
CA ASN A 504 5.90 36.85 -33.44
C ASN A 504 6.06 38.38 -33.56
N SER A 505 5.35 39.15 -32.73
CA SER A 505 5.38 40.62 -32.74
C SER A 505 6.73 41.26 -32.38
N LEU A 506 7.71 40.47 -31.92
CA LEU A 506 9.02 40.93 -31.44
C LEU A 506 10.18 40.50 -32.37
N GLY A 507 9.92 39.67 -33.38
CA GLY A 507 10.92 39.28 -34.38
C GLY A 507 10.62 37.95 -35.06
N ASN A 508 11.61 37.41 -35.75
CA ASN A 508 11.58 36.08 -36.34
C ASN A 508 12.90 35.32 -36.15
N LYS A 509 12.85 33.99 -36.30
CA LYS A 509 14.02 33.12 -36.26
C LYS A 509 13.85 31.94 -37.22
N GLU A 510 14.82 31.78 -38.11
CA GLU A 510 14.89 30.67 -39.06
C GLU A 510 15.67 29.48 -38.48
N ASN A 511 15.27 28.27 -38.87
CA ASN A 511 16.03 27.04 -38.76
C ASN A 511 15.93 26.21 -40.05
N HIS A 512 16.89 25.30 -40.26
CA HIS A 512 16.92 24.38 -41.39
C HIS A 512 16.89 22.93 -40.92
N VAL A 513 16.17 22.08 -41.65
CA VAL A 513 16.17 20.62 -41.53
C VAL A 513 16.19 19.97 -42.91
N TYR A 514 16.53 18.68 -42.98
CA TYR A 514 16.63 17.94 -44.24
C TYR A 514 15.72 16.72 -44.24
N LEU A 515 15.14 16.42 -45.39
CA LEU A 515 14.41 15.18 -45.65
C LEU A 515 15.19 14.33 -46.64
N GLU A 516 15.40 13.06 -46.31
CA GLU A 516 15.86 12.02 -47.24
C GLU A 516 14.75 11.00 -47.47
N VAL A 517 14.24 10.92 -48.70
CA VAL A 517 13.25 9.91 -49.10
C VAL A 517 13.95 8.76 -49.83
N LYS A 518 14.07 7.62 -49.14
CA LYS A 518 14.70 6.37 -49.61
C LYS A 518 13.76 5.54 -50.48
N GLU A 519 14.30 4.66 -51.32
CA GLU A 519 13.46 3.68 -52.01
C GLU A 519 12.82 2.71 -51.00
N ALA A 520 11.48 2.61 -51.02
CA ALA A 520 10.76 1.64 -50.19
C ALA A 520 11.09 0.20 -50.58
N THR A 521 11.22 -0.66 -49.57
CA THR A 521 11.36 -2.12 -49.66
C THR A 521 10.15 -2.72 -50.35
N ARG A 522 10.39 -3.62 -51.33
CA ARG A 522 9.33 -4.31 -52.08
C ARG A 522 9.71 -5.73 -52.44
N ILE A 523 8.85 -6.69 -52.12
CA ILE A 523 8.93 -8.09 -52.53
C ILE A 523 8.59 -8.15 -54.03
N ILE A 524 9.64 -8.28 -54.85
CA ILE A 524 9.57 -8.33 -56.33
C ILE A 524 9.23 -9.72 -56.87
N ARG A 525 9.30 -10.76 -56.03
CA ARG A 525 8.68 -12.08 -56.27
C ARG A 525 8.10 -12.58 -54.96
N GLN A 526 6.79 -12.82 -54.95
CA GLN A 526 6.03 -13.24 -53.78
C GLN A 526 5.86 -14.78 -53.74
N PRO A 527 5.59 -15.38 -52.57
CA PRO A 527 5.17 -16.77 -52.48
C PRO A 527 3.83 -16.96 -53.20
N GLY A 528 3.57 -18.18 -53.71
CA GLY A 528 2.35 -18.51 -54.44
C GLY A 528 1.65 -19.75 -53.87
N TYR A 529 0.32 -19.74 -53.88
CA TYR A 529 -0.54 -20.81 -53.35
C TYR A 529 -0.17 -22.20 -53.87
N LYS A 530 -0.21 -23.22 -52.99
CA LYS A 530 0.04 -24.61 -53.36
C LYS A 530 -0.96 -25.56 -52.70
N VAL A 531 -1.71 -26.31 -53.51
CA VAL A 531 -2.27 -27.60 -53.08
C VAL A 531 -1.17 -28.63 -53.29
N VAL A 532 -0.84 -29.41 -52.25
CA VAL A 532 0.13 -30.50 -52.36
C VAL A 532 -0.39 -31.74 -51.64
N GLN A 533 0.05 -32.91 -52.09
CA GLN A 533 -0.31 -34.18 -51.44
C GLN A 533 0.66 -34.45 -50.28
N ARG A 534 0.14 -35.08 -49.22
CA ARG A 534 0.92 -35.54 -48.06
C ARG A 534 2.16 -36.33 -48.53
N ASN A 535 3.32 -36.03 -47.94
CA ASN A 535 4.67 -36.54 -48.26
C ASN A 535 5.26 -36.04 -49.60
N SER A 536 5.20 -34.73 -49.87
CA SER A 536 5.85 -34.08 -51.03
C SER A 536 6.67 -32.85 -50.63
N MET A 537 7.34 -32.16 -51.57
CA MET A 537 8.17 -30.97 -51.28
C MET A 537 7.45 -29.68 -51.73
N ALA A 538 7.43 -28.67 -50.86
CA ALA A 538 6.99 -27.31 -51.20
C ALA A 538 8.18 -26.33 -51.22
N VAL A 539 8.08 -25.30 -52.07
CA VAL A 539 9.10 -24.23 -52.18
C VAL A 539 8.37 -22.91 -52.45
N PHE A 540 8.73 -21.87 -51.72
CA PHE A 540 8.15 -20.54 -51.80
C PHE A 540 9.27 -19.51 -52.11
N GLU A 541 9.17 -18.79 -53.25
CA GLU A 541 10.09 -17.69 -53.53
C GLU A 541 9.71 -16.43 -52.73
N CYS A 542 10.71 -15.67 -52.25
CA CYS A 542 10.54 -14.33 -51.72
C CYS A 542 11.77 -13.47 -52.06
N LYS A 543 11.78 -12.85 -53.25
CA LYS A 543 12.88 -11.97 -53.69
C LYS A 543 12.52 -10.51 -53.45
N VAL A 544 13.47 -9.70 -52.97
CA VAL A 544 13.18 -8.34 -52.47
C VAL A 544 14.14 -7.28 -53.03
N LYS A 545 13.61 -6.10 -53.39
CA LYS A 545 14.38 -4.88 -53.70
C LYS A 545 14.23 -3.89 -52.54
N HIS A 546 15.29 -3.17 -52.18
CA HIS A 546 15.30 -2.10 -51.17
C HIS A 546 16.39 -1.06 -51.51
N ASP A 547 16.39 0.08 -50.82
CA ASP A 547 17.45 1.09 -50.92
C ASP A 547 18.82 0.52 -50.44
N PRO A 548 19.93 0.73 -51.18
CA PRO A 548 21.26 0.24 -50.77
C PRO A 548 21.85 0.87 -49.50
N SER A 549 21.29 1.98 -49.01
CA SER A 549 21.71 2.63 -47.76
C SER A 549 20.99 2.10 -46.51
N LEU A 550 20.04 1.17 -46.68
CA LEU A 550 19.31 0.51 -45.60
C LEU A 550 19.84 -0.92 -45.36
N PHE A 551 19.84 -1.34 -44.10
CA PHE A 551 20.24 -2.69 -43.70
C PHE A 551 19.00 -3.59 -43.56
N PRO A 552 18.81 -4.62 -44.42
CA PRO A 552 17.62 -5.45 -44.38
C PRO A 552 17.81 -6.74 -43.56
N SER A 553 16.71 -7.26 -43.02
CA SER A 553 16.59 -8.64 -42.55
C SER A 553 15.39 -9.34 -43.21
N MET A 554 15.40 -10.68 -43.25
CA MET A 554 14.29 -11.51 -43.74
C MET A 554 13.85 -12.44 -42.62
N ILE A 555 12.54 -12.59 -42.47
CA ILE A 555 11.87 -13.49 -41.53
C ILE A 555 10.79 -14.24 -42.32
N TRP A 556 10.54 -15.51 -41.97
CA TRP A 556 9.37 -16.25 -42.45
C TRP A 556 8.51 -16.67 -41.27
N LEU A 557 7.20 -16.62 -41.45
CA LEU A 557 6.19 -17.06 -40.50
C LEU A 557 5.32 -18.14 -41.13
N LYS A 558 4.78 -19.06 -40.31
CA LYS A 558 3.66 -19.94 -40.64
C LYS A 558 2.48 -19.57 -39.73
N ASP A 559 1.32 -19.27 -40.31
CA ASP A 559 0.09 -18.92 -39.56
C ASP A 559 0.28 -17.74 -38.57
N ASN A 560 1.19 -16.83 -38.92
CA ASN A 560 1.68 -15.68 -38.12
C ASN A 560 2.56 -16.02 -36.90
N MET A 561 2.90 -17.29 -36.68
CA MET A 561 3.97 -17.71 -35.77
C MET A 561 5.31 -17.84 -36.52
N GLU A 562 6.45 -17.77 -35.84
CA GLU A 562 7.75 -18.08 -36.45
C GLU A 562 7.78 -19.51 -37.01
N LEU A 563 8.59 -19.76 -38.04
CA LEU A 563 8.73 -21.12 -38.58
C LEU A 563 9.17 -22.10 -37.48
N PRO A 564 8.66 -23.36 -37.49
CA PRO A 564 9.17 -24.39 -36.60
C PRO A 564 10.69 -24.58 -36.76
N ASP A 565 11.41 -24.77 -35.65
CA ASP A 565 12.83 -25.16 -35.65
C ASP A 565 12.95 -26.65 -36.05
N ASP A 566 12.71 -26.89 -37.33
CA ASP A 566 12.64 -28.19 -37.99
C ASP A 566 13.46 -28.11 -39.28
N THR A 567 14.43 -29.00 -39.43
CA THR A 567 15.41 -28.99 -40.53
C THR A 567 14.79 -29.21 -41.92
N ARG A 568 13.49 -29.52 -41.99
CA ARG A 568 12.72 -29.49 -43.24
C ARG A 568 12.51 -28.07 -43.80
N PHE A 569 12.62 -27.02 -42.97
CA PHE A 569 12.40 -25.63 -43.35
C PHE A 569 13.71 -24.89 -43.65
N GLU A 570 14.19 -24.95 -44.91
CA GLU A 570 15.41 -24.23 -45.32
C GLU A 570 15.08 -22.79 -45.74
N VAL A 571 15.47 -21.81 -44.91
CA VAL A 571 15.38 -20.37 -45.24
C VAL A 571 16.64 -19.93 -46.00
N GLY A 572 16.53 -19.81 -47.32
CA GLY A 572 17.53 -19.19 -48.17
C GLY A 572 17.41 -17.66 -48.18
N SER A 573 18.36 -16.98 -48.83
CA SER A 573 18.39 -15.49 -48.90
C SER A 573 17.21 -14.84 -49.65
N ASP A 574 16.43 -15.65 -50.37
CA ASP A 574 15.48 -15.28 -51.42
C ASP A 574 14.27 -16.27 -51.49
N SER A 575 14.16 -17.22 -50.55
CA SER A 575 13.19 -18.34 -50.62
C SER A 575 13.08 -19.14 -49.31
N LEU A 576 11.96 -19.85 -49.13
CA LEU A 576 11.75 -20.91 -48.15
C LEU A 576 11.52 -22.25 -48.87
N THR A 577 12.22 -23.30 -48.48
CA THR A 577 11.95 -24.70 -48.89
C THR A 577 11.35 -25.46 -47.72
N ILE A 578 10.36 -26.32 -47.99
CA ILE A 578 9.73 -27.24 -47.03
C ILE A 578 9.84 -28.66 -47.57
N HIS A 579 10.57 -29.51 -46.86
CA HIS A 579 10.68 -30.93 -47.15
C HIS A 579 9.55 -31.74 -46.50
N ASP A 580 9.15 -32.85 -47.12
CA ASP A 580 8.21 -33.86 -46.61
C ASP A 580 6.92 -33.32 -45.94
N VAL A 581 6.14 -32.57 -46.73
CA VAL A 581 4.92 -31.84 -46.33
C VAL A 581 3.83 -32.77 -45.76
N ARG A 582 3.24 -32.35 -44.64
CA ARG A 582 2.18 -33.04 -43.88
C ARG A 582 0.86 -32.25 -43.92
N GLU A 583 -0.18 -32.81 -43.32
CA GLU A 583 -1.40 -32.02 -43.00
C GLU A 583 -1.08 -30.95 -41.95
N ASP A 584 -0.19 -31.24 -40.99
CA ASP A 584 0.30 -30.26 -39.99
C ASP A 584 1.00 -29.04 -40.63
N ASP A 585 1.52 -29.21 -41.85
CA ASP A 585 2.16 -28.13 -42.62
C ASP A 585 1.14 -27.30 -43.42
N GLU A 586 -0.15 -27.68 -43.50
CA GLU A 586 -1.21 -26.79 -44.02
C GLU A 586 -1.23 -25.49 -43.21
N GLY A 587 -1.32 -24.36 -43.91
CA GLY A 587 -1.28 -23.04 -43.30
C GLY A 587 -0.76 -21.97 -44.25
N ASN A 588 -0.75 -20.74 -43.76
CA ASN A 588 -0.39 -19.55 -44.52
C ASN A 588 1.06 -19.12 -44.23
N TYR A 589 1.95 -19.37 -45.19
CA TYR A 589 3.37 -19.03 -45.11
C TYR A 589 3.61 -17.59 -45.53
N THR A 590 4.08 -16.75 -44.61
CA THR A 590 4.30 -15.32 -44.81
C THR A 590 5.79 -15.00 -44.80
N CYS A 591 6.30 -14.49 -45.92
CA CYS A 591 7.60 -13.84 -45.96
C CYS A 591 7.49 -12.40 -45.44
N ILE A 592 8.47 -11.98 -44.65
CA ILE A 592 8.62 -10.63 -44.11
C ILE A 592 10.04 -10.13 -44.43
N ARG A 593 10.16 -8.88 -44.88
CA ARG A 593 11.44 -8.17 -44.99
C ARG A 593 11.37 -6.86 -44.22
N ASN A 594 12.27 -6.68 -43.27
CA ASN A 594 12.37 -5.46 -42.46
C ASN A 594 13.62 -4.67 -42.86
N THR A 595 13.58 -3.35 -42.69
CA THR A 595 14.75 -2.46 -42.72
C THR A 595 14.75 -1.54 -41.50
N THR A 596 15.66 -0.57 -41.44
CA THR A 596 15.69 0.47 -40.41
C THR A 596 14.61 1.55 -40.58
N LEU A 597 13.84 1.55 -41.68
CA LEU A 597 12.78 2.55 -41.96
C LEU A 597 11.43 1.96 -42.37
N ASP A 598 11.38 0.73 -42.87
CA ASP A 598 10.16 0.11 -43.40
C ASP A 598 10.13 -1.42 -43.29
N GLN A 599 8.99 -2.00 -43.65
CA GLN A 599 8.74 -3.44 -43.71
C GLN A 599 7.79 -3.74 -44.88
N ASP A 600 8.01 -4.85 -45.58
CA ASP A 600 7.10 -5.42 -46.57
C ASP A 600 6.86 -6.91 -46.29
N SER A 601 5.68 -7.43 -46.65
CA SER A 601 5.31 -8.82 -46.41
C SER A 601 4.36 -9.40 -47.46
N ALA A 602 4.46 -10.71 -47.69
CA ALA A 602 3.61 -11.43 -48.65
C ALA A 602 3.41 -12.88 -48.22
N SER A 603 2.20 -13.39 -48.39
CA SER A 603 1.77 -14.70 -47.86
C SER A 603 1.20 -15.63 -48.92
N ALA A 604 1.32 -16.94 -48.70
CA ALA A 604 0.65 -17.96 -49.50
C ALA A 604 0.22 -19.19 -48.66
N MET A 605 -0.99 -19.69 -48.93
CA MET A 605 -1.53 -20.90 -48.31
C MET A 605 -0.93 -22.19 -48.90
N LEU A 606 -0.77 -23.21 -48.06
CA LEU A 606 -0.49 -24.61 -48.38
C LEU A 606 -1.70 -25.46 -47.96
N THR A 607 -2.26 -26.31 -48.82
CA THR A 607 -3.59 -26.94 -48.57
C THR A 607 -3.75 -28.44 -48.91
N VAL A 608 -4.54 -29.14 -48.09
CA VAL A 608 -4.91 -30.59 -48.05
C VAL A 608 -6.44 -30.72 -47.70
N VAL A 609 -7.23 -31.72 -48.17
CA VAL A 609 -8.70 -31.49 -48.43
C VAL A 609 -9.77 -32.62 -48.20
N GLU A 610 -11.02 -32.24 -47.79
CA GLU A 610 -12.32 -33.04 -47.67
C GLU A 610 -13.66 -32.16 -47.56
N ALA A 611 -14.87 -32.72 -47.25
CA ALA A 611 -16.25 -32.13 -47.45
C ALA A 611 -17.32 -32.09 -46.26
N THR A 612 -18.60 -31.64 -46.49
CA THR A 612 -19.47 -30.88 -45.51
C THR A 612 -21.09 -30.90 -45.62
N PRO A 613 -21.96 -30.25 -44.70
CA PRO A 613 -23.43 -30.56 -44.33
C PRO A 613 -24.70 -29.53 -44.43
N ALA A 614 -25.71 -29.37 -43.45
CA ALA A 614 -27.25 -29.17 -43.62
C ALA A 614 -28.28 -28.03 -42.96
N PRO A 615 -29.28 -28.21 -41.99
CA PRO A 615 -30.83 -28.05 -42.12
C PRO A 615 -31.92 -26.93 -41.57
N PRO A 616 -32.84 -27.00 -40.50
CA PRO A 616 -34.38 -26.75 -40.49
C PRO A 616 -35.21 -25.74 -39.49
N ILE A 617 -36.62 -25.71 -39.40
CA ILE A 617 -37.61 -24.67 -38.76
C ILE A 617 -39.05 -25.18 -38.14
N ILE A 618 -40.01 -24.35 -37.52
CA ILE A 618 -41.20 -24.62 -36.53
C ILE A 618 -42.65 -23.82 -36.67
N MET A 619 -43.81 -24.03 -35.90
CA MET A 619 -45.28 -23.49 -36.09
C MET A 619 -46.51 -23.32 -34.97
N GLU A 620 -47.37 -24.28 -34.40
CA GLU A 620 -48.59 -24.33 -33.39
C GLU A 620 -48.80 -25.61 -32.34
N GLN A 621 -49.65 -25.74 -31.23
CA GLN A 621 -49.53 -26.59 -29.90
C GLN A 621 -50.05 -28.12 -29.59
N PRO A 622 -49.53 -28.97 -28.57
CA PRO A 622 -49.64 -30.49 -28.38
C PRO A 622 -50.15 -31.17 -27.02
N ASP A 623 -49.92 -32.51 -26.76
CA ASP A 623 -50.34 -33.41 -25.59
C ASP A 623 -49.27 -34.49 -25.08
N PRO A 624 -49.30 -35.09 -23.84
CA PRO A 624 -48.15 -35.83 -23.20
C PRO A 624 -47.90 -37.34 -23.51
N PRO A 625 -46.64 -37.82 -23.64
CA PRO A 625 -46.28 -39.24 -23.89
C PRO A 625 -46.32 -40.26 -22.72
N THR A 626 -46.40 -41.55 -23.05
CA THR A 626 -46.56 -42.72 -22.16
C THR A 626 -45.57 -43.88 -22.46
N ASP A 627 -45.62 -44.99 -21.71
CA ASP A 627 -44.87 -46.25 -21.91
C ASP A 627 -43.33 -46.12 -22.13
N LEU A 628 -42.65 -45.37 -21.26
CA LEU A 628 -41.23 -45.04 -21.41
C LEU A 628 -40.25 -46.17 -20.99
N GLU A 629 -39.61 -46.80 -21.97
CA GLU A 629 -38.59 -47.86 -21.81
C GLU A 629 -37.21 -47.50 -22.42
N LEU A 630 -36.19 -48.36 -22.21
CA LEU A 630 -34.79 -48.16 -22.63
C LEU A 630 -34.30 -49.40 -23.41
N THR A 631 -33.79 -49.24 -24.64
CA THR A 631 -33.64 -50.36 -25.60
C THR A 631 -32.23 -50.58 -26.21
N ASP A 632 -31.38 -49.56 -26.32
CA ASP A 632 -29.95 -49.69 -26.67
C ASP A 632 -29.10 -48.84 -25.72
N GLN A 633 -27.92 -49.30 -25.32
CA GLN A 633 -27.18 -48.79 -24.14
C GLN A 633 -25.67 -48.73 -24.41
N ARG A 634 -25.06 -47.54 -24.31
CA ARG A 634 -23.66 -47.26 -24.72
C ARG A 634 -22.91 -46.41 -23.67
N GLU A 635 -21.68 -46.01 -24.00
CA GLU A 635 -20.82 -45.17 -23.14
C GLU A 635 -21.29 -43.71 -23.08
N LEU A 636 -21.61 -43.13 -24.24
CA LEU A 636 -22.03 -41.75 -24.39
C LEU A 636 -23.51 -41.61 -24.77
N SER A 637 -24.28 -42.70 -24.83
CA SER A 637 -25.68 -42.63 -25.29
C SER A 637 -26.57 -43.80 -24.85
N VAL A 638 -27.89 -43.58 -24.94
CA VAL A 638 -28.93 -44.58 -24.69
C VAL A 638 -30.16 -44.33 -25.58
N GLN A 639 -30.84 -45.38 -26.07
CA GLN A 639 -32.11 -45.25 -26.78
C GLN A 639 -33.30 -45.40 -25.83
N LEU A 640 -34.14 -44.37 -25.77
CA LEU A 640 -35.46 -44.35 -25.11
C LEU A 640 -36.54 -44.71 -26.13
N THR A 641 -37.62 -45.34 -25.67
CA THR A 641 -38.82 -45.62 -26.47
C THR A 641 -40.09 -45.33 -25.67
N TRP A 642 -41.11 -44.71 -26.28
CA TRP A 642 -42.36 -44.26 -25.66
C TRP A 642 -43.54 -44.34 -26.64
N THR A 643 -44.78 -44.37 -26.13
CA THR A 643 -46.00 -44.15 -26.92
C THR A 643 -46.37 -42.65 -26.90
N PRO A 644 -46.74 -41.99 -28.01
CA PRO A 644 -46.87 -40.53 -28.05
C PRO A 644 -48.29 -40.06 -27.71
N GLY A 645 -48.43 -38.81 -27.26
CA GLY A 645 -49.73 -38.16 -27.00
C GLY A 645 -50.48 -37.72 -28.27
N ASP A 646 -51.62 -37.05 -28.08
CA ASP A 646 -52.43 -36.49 -29.17
C ASP A 646 -51.76 -35.23 -29.79
N GLU A 647 -52.07 -34.95 -31.06
CA GLU A 647 -51.37 -33.93 -31.86
C GLU A 647 -51.98 -32.51 -31.73
N ASN A 648 -53.21 -32.35 -31.25
CA ASN A 648 -53.80 -31.03 -30.93
C ASN A 648 -53.71 -29.94 -32.05
N ASN A 649 -54.03 -30.33 -33.30
CA ASN A 649 -54.13 -29.47 -34.51
C ASN A 649 -52.81 -28.98 -35.16
N SER A 650 -51.66 -29.40 -34.66
CA SER A 650 -50.39 -29.34 -35.39
C SER A 650 -49.73 -30.73 -35.30
N PRO A 651 -48.99 -31.21 -36.32
CA PRO A 651 -48.24 -32.45 -36.16
C PRO A 651 -47.23 -32.36 -35.00
N ILE A 652 -47.33 -33.23 -33.98
CA ILE A 652 -46.20 -33.49 -33.06
C ILE A 652 -45.01 -33.74 -33.93
N GLN A 653 -43.94 -32.94 -33.78
CA GLN A 653 -43.01 -32.56 -34.86
C GLN A 653 -42.19 -33.73 -35.42
N CYS A 654 -42.90 -34.62 -36.11
CA CYS A 654 -42.40 -35.84 -36.68
C CYS A 654 -42.03 -35.52 -38.10
N GLN A 655 -40.74 -35.27 -38.31
CA GLN A 655 -40.14 -34.91 -39.60
C GLN A 655 -40.22 -36.04 -40.65
N GLN A 656 -40.94 -37.12 -40.34
CA GLN A 656 -41.25 -38.28 -41.17
C GLN A 656 -42.74 -38.62 -40.98
N LYS A 657 -43.38 -39.22 -42.00
CA LYS A 657 -44.85 -39.47 -42.05
C LYS A 657 -45.42 -40.45 -41.00
N HIS A 658 -44.64 -40.85 -40.00
CA HIS A 658 -45.06 -41.72 -38.91
C HIS A 658 -44.51 -41.19 -37.59
N LEU A 659 -45.41 -41.12 -36.60
CA LEU A 659 -45.20 -40.61 -35.24
C LEU A 659 -44.02 -41.34 -34.59
N HIS A 660 -42.96 -40.60 -34.21
CA HIS A 660 -41.72 -41.23 -33.76
C HIS A 660 -41.75 -41.53 -32.26
N THR A 661 -41.67 -42.82 -31.96
CA THR A 661 -41.80 -43.41 -30.61
C THR A 661 -40.46 -43.62 -29.91
N THR A 662 -39.36 -43.04 -30.41
CA THR A 662 -38.00 -43.31 -29.87
C THR A 662 -37.07 -42.12 -30.05
N ALA A 663 -36.12 -41.94 -29.13
CA ALA A 663 -34.95 -41.08 -29.33
C ALA A 663 -33.69 -41.67 -28.71
N HIS A 664 -32.54 -41.36 -29.31
CA HIS A 664 -31.22 -41.65 -28.75
C HIS A 664 -30.75 -40.39 -28.01
N LEU A 665 -30.59 -40.47 -26.68
CA LEU A 665 -30.05 -39.39 -25.87
C LEU A 665 -28.54 -39.59 -25.72
N GLU A 666 -27.76 -38.51 -25.86
CA GLU A 666 -26.35 -38.49 -25.46
C GLU A 666 -26.22 -38.09 -23.99
N LEU A 667 -25.24 -38.68 -23.30
CA LEU A 667 -25.11 -38.71 -21.84
C LEU A 667 -23.62 -38.72 -21.42
N SER A 668 -23.32 -38.22 -20.23
CA SER A 668 -21.97 -38.31 -19.66
C SER A 668 -21.62 -39.77 -19.32
N PRO A 669 -20.38 -40.24 -19.59
CA PRO A 669 -19.96 -41.61 -19.29
C PRO A 669 -19.95 -41.91 -17.79
N TYR A 670 -20.20 -43.17 -17.42
CA TYR A 670 -20.13 -43.67 -16.03
C TYR A 670 -21.10 -43.02 -15.02
N VAL A 671 -22.14 -42.30 -15.46
CA VAL A 671 -23.13 -41.57 -14.62
C VAL A 671 -24.48 -42.30 -14.57
N TYR A 672 -25.23 -42.14 -13.47
CA TYR A 672 -26.59 -42.65 -13.32
C TYR A 672 -27.65 -41.62 -13.74
N TYR A 673 -28.63 -42.04 -14.54
CA TYR A 673 -29.71 -41.21 -15.08
C TYR A 673 -31.09 -41.85 -14.90
N SER A 674 -32.14 -41.02 -14.93
CA SER A 674 -33.55 -41.41 -15.06
C SER A 674 -34.29 -40.33 -15.85
N PHE A 675 -35.18 -40.72 -16.76
CA PHE A 675 -35.71 -39.85 -17.82
C PHE A 675 -37.22 -39.62 -17.72
N ARG A 676 -37.68 -38.53 -18.31
CA ARG A 676 -39.08 -38.25 -18.67
C ARG A 676 -39.10 -37.68 -20.08
N VAL A 677 -40.22 -37.81 -20.78
CA VAL A 677 -40.40 -37.26 -22.14
C VAL A 677 -41.61 -36.34 -22.16
N LEU A 678 -41.53 -35.29 -22.96
CA LEU A 678 -42.61 -34.35 -23.26
C LEU A 678 -42.80 -34.37 -24.78
N ALA A 679 -44.03 -34.18 -25.27
CA ALA A 679 -44.26 -33.94 -26.68
C ALA A 679 -44.04 -32.46 -27.01
N LEU A 680 -43.40 -32.23 -28.14
CA LEU A 680 -43.34 -30.93 -28.79
C LEU A 680 -44.04 -31.10 -30.14
N ASN A 681 -45.09 -30.33 -30.35
CA ASN A 681 -45.44 -29.93 -31.69
C ASN A 681 -45.04 -28.46 -31.86
N ASP A 682 -45.70 -27.76 -32.74
CA ASP A 682 -45.16 -26.58 -33.35
C ASP A 682 -45.25 -25.22 -32.52
N VAL A 683 -46.00 -25.02 -31.40
CA VAL A 683 -45.99 -23.79 -30.51
C VAL A 683 -45.49 -24.00 -29.08
N GLY A 684 -45.33 -25.23 -28.61
CA GLY A 684 -44.82 -25.44 -27.26
C GLY A 684 -44.99 -26.85 -26.75
N LEU A 685 -44.76 -27.06 -25.45
CA LEU A 685 -44.57 -28.37 -24.83
C LEU A 685 -45.82 -28.91 -24.12
N SER A 686 -45.94 -30.24 -24.11
CA SER A 686 -46.87 -30.96 -23.24
C SER A 686 -46.37 -31.01 -21.78
N GLU A 687 -47.19 -31.58 -20.90
CA GLU A 687 -46.73 -32.03 -19.58
C GLU A 687 -45.75 -33.23 -19.67
N PRO A 688 -44.95 -33.53 -18.61
CA PRO A 688 -43.95 -34.62 -18.64
C PRO A 688 -44.51 -36.01 -18.33
N SER A 689 -43.96 -37.04 -19.00
CA SER A 689 -44.24 -38.45 -18.72
C SER A 689 -43.85 -38.89 -17.30
N ALA A 690 -44.33 -40.07 -16.89
CA ALA A 690 -43.80 -40.79 -15.74
C ALA A 690 -42.28 -41.07 -15.89
N PRO A 691 -41.51 -41.12 -14.79
CA PRO A 691 -40.06 -41.31 -14.83
C PRO A 691 -39.63 -42.76 -15.14
N SER A 692 -38.58 -42.92 -15.95
CA SER A 692 -37.95 -44.20 -16.23
C SER A 692 -37.26 -44.80 -14.99
N ARG A 693 -36.93 -46.09 -15.07
CA ARG A 693 -35.97 -46.71 -14.14
C ARG A 693 -34.59 -46.04 -14.25
N GLN A 694 -33.80 -46.13 -13.18
CA GLN A 694 -32.42 -45.64 -13.17
C GLN A 694 -31.51 -46.54 -14.01
N TYR A 695 -30.69 -45.93 -14.85
CA TYR A 695 -29.72 -46.55 -15.77
C TYR A 695 -28.34 -45.93 -15.57
N ARG A 696 -27.25 -46.67 -15.83
CA ARG A 696 -25.88 -46.15 -15.78
C ARG A 696 -25.20 -46.31 -17.13
N THR A 697 -24.61 -45.23 -17.65
CA THR A 697 -23.77 -45.25 -18.86
C THR A 697 -22.49 -46.05 -18.65
N ASN A 698 -21.95 -46.61 -19.74
CA ASN A 698 -20.64 -47.27 -19.69
C ASN A 698 -19.52 -46.24 -19.48
N PRO A 699 -18.32 -46.64 -19.00
CA PRO A 699 -17.18 -45.73 -18.88
C PRO A 699 -16.57 -45.34 -20.24
N ALA A 700 -15.91 -44.19 -20.29
CA ALA A 700 -15.06 -43.75 -21.40
C ALA A 700 -13.80 -43.04 -20.86
N ARG A 701 -12.91 -42.56 -21.74
CA ARG A 701 -11.73 -41.74 -21.37
C ARG A 701 -12.15 -40.35 -20.81
N PRO A 702 -11.30 -39.65 -20.04
CA PRO A 702 -11.63 -38.32 -19.51
C PRO A 702 -11.73 -37.28 -20.63
N ASP A 703 -12.74 -36.39 -20.59
CA ASP A 703 -12.91 -35.33 -21.59
C ASP A 703 -12.02 -34.10 -21.34
N GLY A 704 -11.43 -33.99 -20.14
CA GLY A 704 -10.59 -32.87 -19.71
C GLY A 704 -9.32 -33.30 -18.99
N ASN A 705 -8.44 -32.33 -18.74
CA ASN A 705 -7.24 -32.46 -17.92
C ASN A 705 -7.40 -31.63 -16.64
N PRO A 706 -6.56 -31.85 -15.61
CA PRO A 706 -6.50 -30.99 -14.43
C PRO A 706 -6.42 -29.49 -14.76
N SER A 707 -7.21 -28.70 -14.06
CA SER A 707 -6.98 -27.25 -13.94
C SER A 707 -5.95 -26.95 -12.85
N ASP A 708 -5.59 -25.67 -12.70
CA ASP A 708 -4.79 -25.18 -11.58
C ASP A 708 -3.41 -25.86 -11.48
N VAL A 709 -2.83 -26.17 -12.65
CA VAL A 709 -1.49 -26.72 -12.78
C VAL A 709 -0.48 -25.59 -12.46
N GLU A 710 0.17 -25.68 -11.30
CA GLU A 710 1.20 -24.75 -10.85
C GLU A 710 2.57 -25.45 -10.76
N VAL A 711 3.65 -24.68 -10.87
CA VAL A 711 5.03 -25.18 -10.80
C VAL A 711 5.87 -24.26 -9.91
N ILE A 712 6.23 -24.76 -8.73
CA ILE A 712 6.82 -23.99 -7.63
C ILE A 712 8.23 -24.50 -7.36
N GLY A 713 9.22 -23.64 -7.61
CA GLY A 713 10.63 -23.93 -7.30
C GLY A 713 10.91 -23.96 -5.78
N THR A 714 11.09 -25.15 -5.22
CA THR A 714 11.22 -25.36 -3.76
C THR A 714 12.67 -25.24 -3.28
N SER A 715 13.58 -26.10 -3.76
CA SER A 715 15.03 -26.03 -3.49
C SER A 715 15.83 -25.58 -4.74
N PRO A 716 17.09 -25.10 -4.59
CA PRO A 716 18.00 -24.74 -5.69
C PRO A 716 18.17 -25.76 -6.81
N ASP A 717 17.77 -27.01 -6.56
CA ASP A 717 17.91 -28.19 -7.40
C ASP A 717 16.58 -28.94 -7.62
N SER A 718 15.42 -28.33 -7.32
CA SER A 718 14.11 -28.95 -7.56
C SER A 718 12.97 -27.98 -7.89
N MET A 719 11.88 -28.56 -8.40
CA MET A 719 10.55 -27.93 -8.50
C MET A 719 9.45 -28.91 -8.12
N THR A 720 8.41 -28.40 -7.46
CA THR A 720 7.16 -29.12 -7.22
C THR A 720 6.13 -28.71 -8.25
N ILE A 721 5.50 -29.69 -8.90
CA ILE A 721 4.36 -29.53 -9.81
C ILE A 721 3.11 -29.90 -9.01
N THR A 722 2.07 -29.06 -9.02
CA THR A 722 0.79 -29.29 -8.31
C THR A 722 -0.38 -29.07 -9.25
N TRP A 723 -1.53 -29.74 -9.06
CA TRP A 723 -2.72 -29.61 -9.91
C TRP A 723 -4.02 -29.99 -9.18
N ARG A 724 -5.17 -29.53 -9.69
CA ARG A 724 -6.49 -29.93 -9.16
C ARG A 724 -6.84 -31.37 -9.54
N GLU A 725 -7.27 -32.18 -8.58
CA GLU A 725 -7.80 -33.50 -8.86
C GLU A 725 -9.19 -33.43 -9.54
N LEU A 726 -9.37 -34.24 -10.59
CA LEU A 726 -10.64 -34.42 -11.27
C LEU A 726 -11.56 -35.33 -10.44
N THR A 727 -12.83 -34.94 -10.33
CA THR A 727 -13.86 -35.70 -9.63
C THR A 727 -14.30 -36.93 -10.43
N GLY A 728 -15.01 -37.87 -9.78
CA GLY A 728 -15.52 -39.08 -10.44
C GLY A 728 -16.60 -38.85 -11.53
N LEU A 729 -17.04 -37.60 -11.71
CA LEU A 729 -17.86 -37.15 -12.84
C LEU A 729 -16.98 -36.69 -14.02
N GLU A 730 -15.89 -35.98 -13.73
CA GLU A 730 -14.92 -35.51 -14.72
C GLU A 730 -13.97 -36.62 -15.20
N SER A 731 -13.84 -37.71 -14.44
CA SER A 731 -12.97 -38.84 -14.77
C SER A 731 -13.53 -39.77 -15.84
N ASN A 732 -14.83 -39.67 -16.18
CA ASN A 732 -15.58 -40.51 -17.13
C ASN A 732 -15.50 -42.04 -16.92
N GLY A 733 -14.84 -42.50 -15.86
CA GLY A 733 -14.53 -43.91 -15.66
C GLY A 733 -13.61 -44.18 -14.46
N PRO A 734 -13.39 -45.47 -14.15
CA PRO A 734 -12.49 -45.93 -13.09
C PRO A 734 -11.00 -45.79 -13.47
N GLY A 735 -10.13 -45.90 -12.45
CA GLY A 735 -8.68 -45.97 -12.65
C GLY A 735 -7.98 -44.64 -12.94
N LEU A 736 -8.52 -43.52 -12.46
CA LEU A 736 -7.96 -42.19 -12.69
C LEU A 736 -6.51 -42.04 -12.18
N GLN A 737 -5.66 -41.52 -13.07
CA GLN A 737 -4.23 -41.28 -12.93
C GLN A 737 -3.85 -39.99 -13.68
N TYR A 738 -2.66 -39.47 -13.39
CA TYR A 738 -2.12 -38.28 -14.05
C TYR A 738 -0.74 -38.58 -14.64
N LYS A 739 -0.59 -38.35 -15.95
CA LYS A 739 0.70 -38.34 -16.62
C LYS A 739 1.28 -36.93 -16.55
N VAL A 740 2.20 -36.73 -15.61
CA VAL A 740 2.98 -35.51 -15.44
C VAL A 740 4.18 -35.58 -16.39
N SER A 741 4.42 -34.54 -17.19
CA SER A 741 5.59 -34.47 -18.07
C SER A 741 6.28 -33.11 -17.97
N TRP A 742 7.60 -33.08 -18.02
CA TRP A 742 8.42 -31.86 -17.89
C TRP A 742 9.67 -31.90 -18.79
N ARG A 743 10.19 -30.71 -19.14
CA ARG A 743 11.48 -30.52 -19.84
C ARG A 743 12.04 -29.13 -19.55
N GLN A 744 13.37 -28.96 -19.53
CA GLN A 744 13.96 -27.62 -19.39
C GLN A 744 13.69 -26.80 -20.65
N LYS A 745 13.09 -25.61 -20.48
CA LYS A 745 12.70 -24.75 -21.60
C LYS A 745 13.93 -24.32 -22.39
N ASP A 746 13.78 -24.28 -23.71
CA ASP A 746 14.79 -23.85 -24.68
C ASP A 746 16.10 -24.68 -24.68
N LEU A 747 16.16 -25.79 -23.91
CA LEU A 747 17.34 -26.64 -23.76
C LEU A 747 17.06 -28.13 -24.03
N ASP A 748 15.97 -28.68 -23.47
CA ASP A 748 15.59 -30.08 -23.64
C ASP A 748 14.52 -30.22 -24.74
N PRO A 749 14.82 -30.87 -25.89
CA PRO A 749 13.79 -31.11 -26.91
C PRO A 749 12.80 -32.22 -26.51
N GLN A 750 13.24 -33.18 -25.70
CA GLN A 750 12.46 -34.35 -25.29
C GLN A 750 11.74 -34.10 -23.95
N TRP A 751 10.52 -34.64 -23.82
CA TRP A 751 9.76 -34.61 -22.57
C TRP A 751 10.11 -35.81 -21.69
N THR A 752 10.50 -35.56 -20.44
CA THR A 752 10.48 -36.60 -19.40
C THR A 752 9.05 -36.73 -18.89
N SER A 753 8.54 -37.95 -18.66
CA SER A 753 7.16 -38.14 -18.18
C SER A 753 7.00 -39.32 -17.24
N LEU A 754 6.11 -39.18 -16.25
CA LEU A 754 5.75 -40.20 -15.27
C LEU A 754 4.22 -40.23 -15.06
N THR A 755 3.64 -41.43 -14.94
CA THR A 755 2.22 -41.59 -14.61
C THR A 755 2.06 -41.93 -13.13
N LEU A 756 1.14 -41.23 -12.45
CA LEU A 756 0.92 -41.28 -11.01
C LEU A 756 -0.57 -41.50 -10.69
N ALA A 757 -0.87 -42.28 -9.65
CA ALA A 757 -2.24 -42.52 -9.18
C ALA A 757 -2.48 -41.86 -7.82
N ASN A 758 -3.71 -41.38 -7.58
CA ASN A 758 -4.15 -40.83 -6.28
C ASN A 758 -3.24 -39.73 -5.69
N VAL A 759 -2.74 -38.82 -6.53
CA VAL A 759 -1.95 -37.64 -6.10
C VAL A 759 -2.29 -36.41 -6.92
N SER A 760 -2.13 -35.25 -6.29
CA SER A 760 -2.27 -33.89 -6.85
C SER A 760 -0.93 -33.16 -7.01
N GLN A 761 0.20 -33.82 -6.72
CA GLN A 761 1.53 -33.20 -6.80
C GLN A 761 2.66 -34.18 -7.13
N TYR A 762 3.76 -33.66 -7.68
CA TYR A 762 5.02 -34.38 -7.94
C TYR A 762 6.24 -33.46 -7.77
N VAL A 763 7.39 -33.99 -7.36
CA VAL A 763 8.64 -33.21 -7.20
C VAL A 763 9.69 -33.70 -8.19
N VAL A 764 10.16 -32.80 -9.04
CA VAL A 764 11.29 -33.03 -9.95
C VAL A 764 12.57 -32.56 -9.27
N THR A 765 13.58 -33.43 -9.16
CA THR A 765 14.88 -33.15 -8.52
C THR A 765 16.03 -33.23 -9.52
N GLY A 766 17.16 -32.57 -9.20
CA GLY A 766 18.33 -32.48 -10.07
C GLY A 766 18.25 -31.40 -11.15
N THR A 767 17.33 -30.44 -11.02
CA THR A 767 17.16 -29.31 -11.97
C THR A 767 18.27 -28.25 -11.78
N PRO A 768 18.75 -27.55 -12.82
CA PRO A 768 19.62 -26.38 -12.63
C PRO A 768 18.88 -25.24 -11.92
N THR A 769 19.57 -24.46 -11.08
CA THR A 769 18.96 -23.40 -10.25
C THR A 769 18.27 -22.30 -11.06
N PHE A 770 17.05 -21.92 -10.66
CA PHE A 770 16.21 -20.91 -11.32
C PHE A 770 16.13 -21.01 -12.86
N ALA A 771 16.18 -22.24 -13.39
CA ALA A 771 15.96 -22.51 -14.80
C ALA A 771 14.46 -22.57 -15.14
N PRO A 772 14.04 -22.04 -16.31
CA PRO A 772 12.68 -22.19 -16.79
C PRO A 772 12.39 -23.64 -17.22
N TYR A 773 11.21 -24.14 -16.86
CA TYR A 773 10.73 -25.46 -17.24
C TYR A 773 9.36 -25.36 -17.92
N GLU A 774 9.15 -26.20 -18.91
CA GLU A 774 7.83 -26.48 -19.47
C GLU A 774 7.27 -27.74 -18.82
N VAL A 775 6.00 -27.68 -18.39
CA VAL A 775 5.32 -28.75 -17.64
C VAL A 775 3.93 -28.98 -18.23
N THR A 776 3.48 -30.24 -18.24
CA THR A 776 2.14 -30.67 -18.65
C THR A 776 1.61 -31.71 -17.66
N VAL A 777 0.29 -31.71 -17.41
CA VAL A 777 -0.39 -32.76 -16.64
C VAL A 777 -1.59 -33.26 -17.44
N GLN A 778 -1.58 -34.54 -17.81
CA GLN A 778 -2.65 -35.17 -18.58
C GLN A 778 -3.43 -36.18 -17.73
N ALA A 779 -4.76 -36.12 -17.76
CA ALA A 779 -5.60 -37.14 -17.14
C ALA A 779 -5.52 -38.46 -17.93
N VAL A 780 -5.53 -39.58 -17.22
CA VAL A 780 -5.57 -40.94 -17.77
C VAL A 780 -6.49 -41.77 -16.90
N ASN A 781 -7.31 -42.64 -17.49
CA ASN A 781 -8.10 -43.63 -16.75
C ASN A 781 -7.95 -45.03 -17.39
N ASP A 782 -8.66 -46.04 -16.88
CA ASP A 782 -8.57 -47.42 -17.38
C ASP A 782 -8.92 -47.58 -18.89
N TYR A 783 -9.57 -46.56 -19.48
CA TYR A 783 -10.07 -46.53 -20.86
C TYR A 783 -9.25 -45.59 -21.78
N GLY A 784 -8.30 -44.83 -21.23
CA GLY A 784 -7.33 -44.06 -22.01
C GLY A 784 -6.94 -42.71 -21.41
N SER A 785 -6.06 -42.01 -22.12
CA SER A 785 -5.69 -40.62 -21.82
C SER A 785 -6.75 -39.64 -22.31
N GLY A 786 -6.94 -38.54 -21.58
CA GLY A 786 -7.76 -37.41 -21.98
C GLY A 786 -7.12 -36.55 -23.09
N PRO A 787 -7.65 -35.34 -23.37
CA PRO A 787 -7.15 -34.48 -24.44
C PRO A 787 -5.68 -34.09 -24.24
N ARG A 788 -5.08 -33.43 -25.26
CA ARG A 788 -3.71 -32.90 -25.15
C ARG A 788 -3.64 -31.88 -24.00
N PRO A 789 -2.69 -32.01 -23.05
CA PRO A 789 -2.56 -31.09 -21.93
C PRO A 789 -1.97 -29.74 -22.36
N GLU A 790 -2.32 -28.69 -21.62
CA GLU A 790 -1.71 -27.36 -21.76
C GLU A 790 -0.29 -27.36 -21.17
N VAL A 791 0.57 -26.50 -21.75
CA VAL A 791 1.96 -26.32 -21.29
C VAL A 791 2.02 -25.14 -20.33
N VAL A 792 2.30 -25.43 -19.05
CA VAL A 792 2.55 -24.43 -18.02
C VAL A 792 4.05 -24.14 -17.95
N LEU A 793 4.40 -22.86 -17.77
CA LEU A 793 5.77 -22.41 -17.54
C LEU A 793 6.03 -22.28 -16.04
N GLY A 794 7.08 -22.98 -15.59
CA GLY A 794 7.57 -22.96 -14.21
C GLY A 794 9.03 -22.55 -14.11
N TYR A 795 9.50 -22.41 -12.88
CA TYR A 795 10.92 -22.28 -12.57
C TYR A 795 11.29 -23.24 -11.43
N SER A 796 12.47 -23.85 -11.52
CA SER A 796 13.13 -24.49 -10.38
C SER A 796 13.50 -23.46 -9.31
N GLY A 797 13.76 -23.93 -8.07
CA GLY A 797 14.01 -23.01 -6.96
C GLY A 797 15.19 -22.06 -7.17
N GLU A 798 15.03 -20.87 -6.61
CA GLU A 798 16.11 -19.89 -6.47
C GLU A 798 17.19 -20.39 -5.49
N ASP A 799 18.39 -19.83 -5.59
CA ASP A 799 19.46 -19.93 -4.58
C ASP A 799 20.15 -18.56 -4.43
N LEU A 800 21.05 -18.39 -3.47
CA LEU A 800 21.76 -17.12 -3.25
C LEU A 800 22.55 -16.67 -4.50
N PRO A 801 22.60 -15.35 -4.78
CA PRO A 801 23.47 -14.79 -5.83
C PRO A 801 24.93 -15.16 -5.56
N ASN A 802 25.69 -15.55 -6.59
CA ASN A 802 27.04 -16.09 -6.42
C ASN A 802 28.18 -15.14 -6.82
N VAL A 803 27.87 -13.94 -7.31
CA VAL A 803 28.86 -12.89 -7.68
C VAL A 803 28.51 -11.57 -7.00
N ALA A 804 29.53 -10.82 -6.60
CA ALA A 804 29.40 -9.51 -5.97
C ALA A 804 29.40 -8.38 -7.02
N PRO A 805 28.75 -7.23 -6.77
CA PRO A 805 28.84 -6.06 -7.65
C PRO A 805 30.28 -5.53 -7.77
N GLU A 806 30.69 -5.26 -9.01
CA GLU A 806 32.04 -4.75 -9.32
C GLU A 806 32.05 -3.22 -9.52
N ASN A 807 33.26 -2.66 -9.71
CA ASN A 807 33.50 -1.25 -10.04
C ASN A 807 32.87 -0.22 -9.08
N VAL A 808 32.66 -0.63 -7.82
CA VAL A 808 32.15 0.22 -6.73
C VAL A 808 32.99 1.48 -6.57
N LYS A 809 32.36 2.65 -6.65
CA LYS A 809 32.97 3.98 -6.55
C LYS A 809 32.19 4.83 -5.55
N VAL A 810 32.89 5.70 -4.82
CA VAL A 810 32.28 6.68 -3.91
C VAL A 810 32.77 8.09 -4.27
N SER A 811 31.83 9.03 -4.35
CA SER A 811 32.03 10.46 -4.58
C SER A 811 31.57 11.22 -3.33
N VAL A 812 32.51 11.70 -2.52
CA VAL A 812 32.21 12.39 -1.27
C VAL A 812 31.77 13.83 -1.57
N GLN A 813 30.49 14.14 -1.36
CA GLN A 813 29.92 15.44 -1.69
C GLN A 813 30.18 16.48 -0.59
N ASN A 814 30.10 16.10 0.68
CA ASN A 814 30.41 16.96 1.83
C ASN A 814 30.72 16.11 3.09
N GLY A 815 30.83 16.75 4.26
CA GLY A 815 31.18 16.09 5.52
C GLY A 815 30.16 15.06 6.03
N THR A 816 28.91 15.10 5.56
CA THR A 816 27.81 14.23 6.01
C THR A 816 27.13 13.43 4.89
N VAL A 817 27.51 13.64 3.63
CA VAL A 817 26.91 13.00 2.45
C VAL A 817 27.98 12.52 1.46
N ALA A 818 27.83 11.29 0.99
CA ALA A 818 28.60 10.72 -0.12
C ALA A 818 27.70 9.92 -1.06
N GLU A 819 27.98 9.98 -2.35
CA GLU A 819 27.29 9.28 -3.42
C GLU A 819 28.07 8.01 -3.77
N VAL A 820 27.38 6.89 -3.97
CA VAL A 820 27.97 5.58 -4.28
C VAL A 820 27.40 5.04 -5.60
N ARG A 821 28.23 4.42 -6.44
CA ARG A 821 27.87 3.81 -7.74
C ARG A 821 28.53 2.45 -7.90
N TRP A 822 27.88 1.52 -8.61
CA TRP A 822 28.41 0.17 -8.91
C TRP A 822 27.92 -0.37 -10.26
N ASP A 823 28.57 -1.40 -10.79
CA ASP A 823 28.14 -2.06 -12.02
C ASP A 823 27.12 -3.17 -11.72
N ALA A 824 26.22 -3.44 -12.68
CA ALA A 824 25.18 -4.46 -12.54
C ALA A 824 25.76 -5.89 -12.54
N VAL A 825 25.26 -6.77 -11.65
CA VAL A 825 25.63 -8.20 -11.68
C VAL A 825 24.97 -8.90 -12.88
N PRO A 826 25.66 -9.84 -13.56
CA PRO A 826 25.05 -10.61 -14.66
C PRO A 826 23.87 -11.45 -14.15
N LEU A 827 22.73 -11.44 -14.85
CA LEU A 827 21.50 -12.09 -14.36
C LEU A 827 21.65 -13.60 -14.06
N SER A 828 22.51 -14.31 -14.80
CA SER A 828 22.85 -15.72 -14.53
C SER A 828 23.55 -15.95 -13.19
N THR A 829 24.22 -14.94 -12.64
CA THR A 829 24.88 -14.99 -11.32
C THR A 829 23.94 -14.68 -10.16
N VAL A 830 22.74 -14.15 -10.45
CA VAL A 830 21.72 -13.87 -9.44
C VAL A 830 21.04 -15.15 -8.96
N ARG A 831 20.98 -16.20 -9.80
CA ARG A 831 20.44 -17.53 -9.47
C ARG A 831 19.02 -17.50 -8.87
N GLY A 832 18.27 -16.48 -9.25
CA GLY A 832 16.94 -16.12 -8.75
C GLY A 832 16.48 -14.80 -9.34
N GLN A 833 15.37 -14.25 -8.85
CA GLN A 833 14.91 -12.93 -9.30
C GLN A 833 15.67 -11.81 -8.57
N LEU A 834 16.35 -10.93 -9.30
CA LEU A 834 17.07 -9.79 -8.70
C LEU A 834 16.09 -8.84 -8.01
N ASN A 835 16.13 -8.82 -6.67
CA ASN A 835 15.32 -7.91 -5.85
C ASN A 835 16.01 -6.57 -5.63
N GLY A 836 17.34 -6.52 -5.74
CA GLY A 836 18.14 -5.31 -5.71
C GLY A 836 19.54 -5.49 -5.14
N TYR A 837 20.06 -4.43 -4.53
CA TYR A 837 21.39 -4.36 -3.93
C TYR A 837 21.32 -3.84 -2.49
N LYS A 838 22.25 -4.31 -1.66
CA LYS A 838 22.47 -3.84 -0.29
C LYS A 838 23.84 -3.20 -0.19
N VAL A 839 23.88 -1.98 0.31
CA VAL A 839 25.11 -1.22 0.56
C VAL A 839 25.35 -1.19 2.07
N SER A 840 26.37 -1.90 2.53
CA SER A 840 26.73 -1.99 3.94
C SER A 840 27.96 -1.09 4.23
N TYR A 841 27.86 -0.16 5.17
CA TYR A 841 28.95 0.76 5.51
C TYR A 841 29.10 1.03 7.01
N TRP A 842 30.31 1.34 7.45
CA TRP A 842 30.63 1.63 8.86
C TRP A 842 31.79 2.61 9.01
N LYS A 843 31.77 3.37 10.11
CA LYS A 843 32.89 4.22 10.51
C LYS A 843 33.99 3.36 11.11
N MET A 844 35.18 3.37 10.51
CA MET A 844 36.36 2.66 11.06
C MET A 844 36.95 3.39 12.27
N ARG A 845 37.00 4.72 12.20
CA ARG A 845 37.59 5.60 13.22
C ARG A 845 37.14 7.05 13.01
N SER A 846 37.01 7.79 14.10
CA SER A 846 37.20 9.24 14.08
C SER A 846 38.64 9.55 13.67
N LEU A 847 38.86 10.56 12.82
CA LEU A 847 40.23 11.05 12.60
C LEU A 847 40.74 11.90 13.78
N HIS A 848 39.88 12.15 14.78
CA HIS A 848 40.18 12.98 15.95
C HIS A 848 40.45 12.22 17.26
N LYS A 849 40.16 10.90 17.31
CA LYS A 849 40.39 10.03 18.48
C LYS A 849 40.71 8.60 18.05
N GLN A 850 41.48 7.88 18.86
CA GLN A 850 41.55 6.42 18.78
C GLN A 850 40.30 5.84 19.44
N ASP A 851 39.26 5.58 18.66
CA ASP A 851 38.05 4.91 19.13
C ASP A 851 38.34 3.40 19.33
N PRO A 852 37.99 2.79 20.48
CA PRO A 852 38.08 1.35 20.67
C PRO A 852 36.86 0.64 20.07
N GLU A 853 37.15 -0.39 19.24
CA GLU A 853 36.21 -1.25 18.50
C GLU A 853 35.45 -0.62 17.32
N PRO A 854 35.20 -1.39 16.23
CA PRO A 854 34.50 -0.89 15.04
C PRO A 854 32.98 -0.80 15.26
N VAL A 855 32.37 0.25 14.73
CA VAL A 855 30.90 0.42 14.76
C VAL A 855 30.23 -0.64 13.87
N LYS A 856 29.10 -1.20 14.34
CA LYS A 856 28.30 -2.16 13.57
C LYS A 856 27.90 -1.57 12.19
N PRO A 857 27.97 -2.36 11.08
CA PRO A 857 27.53 -1.91 9.77
C PRO A 857 26.09 -1.38 9.76
N GLN A 858 25.93 -0.20 9.15
CA GLN A 858 24.66 0.33 8.66
C GLN A 858 24.42 -0.26 7.27
N GLU A 859 23.16 -0.53 6.92
CA GLU A 859 22.78 -1.14 5.63
C GLU A 859 21.67 -0.32 4.96
N LEU A 860 21.87 0.01 3.68
CA LEU A 860 20.86 0.63 2.82
C LEU A 860 20.45 -0.37 1.73
N ILE A 861 19.16 -0.41 1.43
CA ILE A 861 18.57 -1.31 0.43
C ILE A 861 18.13 -0.48 -0.78
N PHE A 862 18.63 -0.86 -1.94
CA PHE A 862 18.30 -0.31 -3.25
C PHE A 862 17.57 -1.39 -4.04
N HIS A 863 16.49 -1.04 -4.72
CA HIS A 863 15.54 -2.02 -5.27
C HIS A 863 15.62 -2.16 -6.79
N GLY A 864 15.41 -3.38 -7.28
CA GLY A 864 15.42 -3.70 -8.70
C GLY A 864 16.79 -3.47 -9.36
N SER A 865 16.86 -2.55 -10.32
CA SER A 865 18.05 -2.28 -11.13
C SER A 865 18.73 -0.94 -10.81
N GLU A 866 18.56 -0.42 -9.59
CA GLU A 866 19.30 0.76 -9.11
C GLU A 866 20.81 0.45 -9.03
N LEU A 867 21.64 1.36 -9.57
CA LEU A 867 23.11 1.24 -9.64
C LEU A 867 23.84 2.41 -8.97
N GLU A 868 23.09 3.30 -8.32
CA GLU A 868 23.61 4.45 -7.61
C GLU A 868 22.77 4.79 -6.38
N GLY A 869 23.37 5.46 -5.39
CA GLY A 869 22.71 5.78 -4.12
C GLY A 869 23.43 6.87 -3.32
N LEU A 870 22.75 7.39 -2.29
CA LEU A 870 23.29 8.42 -1.39
C LEU A 870 23.43 7.86 0.03
N LEU A 871 24.65 7.90 0.55
CA LEU A 871 24.98 7.72 1.96
C LEU A 871 24.75 9.07 2.66
N ILE A 872 23.89 9.09 3.68
CA ILE A 872 23.53 10.30 4.43
C ILE A 872 23.74 10.10 5.93
N GLY A 873 23.98 11.18 6.67
CA GLY A 873 24.24 11.12 8.10
C GLY A 873 25.64 10.61 8.47
N LEU A 874 26.61 10.74 7.55
CA LEU A 874 28.01 10.49 7.85
C LEU A 874 28.52 11.54 8.87
N HIS A 875 29.50 11.18 9.69
CA HIS A 875 30.20 12.14 10.54
C HIS A 875 31.30 12.85 9.74
N PRO A 876 31.48 14.18 9.88
CA PRO A 876 32.64 14.88 9.33
C PRO A 876 33.97 14.36 9.88
N TYR A 877 35.06 14.61 9.16
CA TYR A 877 36.44 14.27 9.56
C TYR A 877 36.57 12.83 10.11
N SER A 878 36.03 11.86 9.36
CA SER A 878 35.91 10.46 9.78
C SER A 878 36.20 9.52 8.60
N GLN A 879 36.76 8.34 8.89
CA GLN A 879 37.05 7.33 7.89
C GLN A 879 36.00 6.23 7.89
N TYR A 880 35.49 5.90 6.71
CA TYR A 880 34.43 4.92 6.48
C TYR A 880 34.93 3.76 5.60
N THR A 881 34.38 2.58 5.84
CA THR A 881 34.43 1.44 4.91
C THR A 881 33.03 1.16 4.38
N LEU A 882 32.94 0.72 3.14
CA LEU A 882 31.71 0.33 2.45
C LEU A 882 31.95 -0.93 1.61
N ASN A 883 30.95 -1.81 1.54
CA ASN A 883 30.84 -2.86 0.52
C ASN A 883 29.40 -3.00 0.03
N ILE A 884 29.19 -3.70 -1.08
CA ILE A 884 27.89 -3.88 -1.73
C ILE A 884 27.67 -5.35 -2.07
N ARG A 885 26.43 -5.84 -1.99
CA ARG A 885 26.02 -7.19 -2.39
C ARG A 885 24.68 -7.15 -3.13
N ALA A 886 24.49 -8.03 -4.10
CA ALA A 886 23.18 -8.26 -4.71
C ALA A 886 22.30 -9.15 -3.80
N PHE A 887 20.98 -9.06 -3.91
CA PHE A 887 20.06 -9.97 -3.19
C PHE A 887 18.83 -10.36 -4.04
N ASN A 888 18.28 -11.54 -3.75
CA ASN A 888 17.09 -12.10 -4.41
C ASN A 888 16.05 -12.56 -3.36
N ARG A 889 15.15 -13.50 -3.68
CA ARG A 889 14.14 -13.98 -2.72
C ARG A 889 14.69 -14.97 -1.67
N LYS A 890 15.82 -15.63 -1.93
CA LYS A 890 16.49 -16.55 -0.99
C LYS A 890 17.43 -15.80 -0.06
N GLY A 891 17.98 -14.66 -0.48
CA GLY A 891 18.70 -13.74 0.39
C GLY A 891 19.89 -13.06 -0.28
N ASP A 892 20.92 -12.82 0.55
CA ASP A 892 22.07 -11.98 0.24
C ASP A 892 23.19 -12.77 -0.46
N GLY A 893 23.71 -12.22 -1.56
CA GLY A 893 24.93 -12.70 -2.21
C GLY A 893 26.23 -12.22 -1.53
N PRO A 894 27.39 -12.56 -2.10
CA PRO A 894 28.68 -12.14 -1.56
C PRO A 894 28.88 -10.63 -1.62
N THR A 895 29.59 -10.09 -0.63
CA THR A 895 29.99 -8.68 -0.57
C THR A 895 31.16 -8.39 -1.51
N SER A 896 31.13 -7.22 -2.13
CA SER A 896 32.25 -6.63 -2.87
C SER A 896 33.47 -6.42 -1.98
N SER A 897 34.61 -6.08 -2.60
CA SER A 897 35.77 -5.58 -1.85
C SER A 897 35.42 -4.34 -1.03
N ASN A 898 35.97 -4.27 0.18
CA ASN A 898 35.82 -3.13 1.09
C ASN A 898 36.47 -1.88 0.49
N LEU A 899 35.66 -0.91 0.09
CA LEU A 899 36.09 0.43 -0.34
C LEU A 899 36.21 1.35 0.87
N ILE A 900 37.34 2.06 0.99
CA ILE A 900 37.61 2.99 2.09
C ILE A 900 37.55 4.43 1.56
N PHE A 901 36.86 5.32 2.27
CA PHE A 901 36.80 6.75 1.96
C PHE A 901 36.80 7.60 3.24
N GLU A 902 37.07 8.90 3.11
CA GLU A 902 37.18 9.84 4.22
C GLU A 902 36.26 11.05 3.99
N THR A 903 35.56 11.50 5.03
CA THR A 903 34.74 12.71 4.98
C THR A 903 35.57 13.96 5.27
N PRO A 904 35.33 15.08 4.56
CA PRO A 904 36.02 16.33 4.85
C PRO A 904 35.63 16.89 6.22
N GLU A 905 36.42 17.86 6.70
CA GLU A 905 36.10 18.62 7.91
C GLU A 905 34.73 19.32 7.81
N GLY A 906 34.08 19.50 8.96
CA GLY A 906 32.88 20.30 9.19
C GLY A 906 33.07 21.28 10.34
N VAL A 907 31.98 21.88 10.81
CA VAL A 907 32.00 22.75 12.01
C VAL A 907 31.96 21.90 13.30
N PRO A 908 32.60 22.33 14.40
CA PRO A 908 32.57 21.60 15.67
C PRO A 908 31.17 21.46 16.27
N GLY A 909 31.03 20.53 17.20
CA GLY A 909 29.93 20.54 18.16
C GLY A 909 30.04 21.67 19.21
N PRO A 910 29.06 21.78 20.12
CA PRO A 910 29.06 22.79 21.18
C PRO A 910 30.17 22.52 22.23
N PRO A 911 30.85 23.56 22.76
CA PRO A 911 31.70 23.44 23.95
C PRO A 911 30.90 22.94 25.16
N ALA A 912 31.42 21.94 25.87
CA ALA A 912 30.72 21.36 27.02
C ALA A 912 30.89 22.21 28.31
N ASP A 913 30.00 22.01 29.28
CA ASP A 913 30.14 22.49 30.67
C ASP A 913 30.41 24.02 30.85
N LEU A 914 29.77 24.86 30.02
CA LEU A 914 29.91 26.32 30.11
C LEU A 914 29.43 26.86 31.47
N LYS A 915 30.37 27.38 32.26
CA LYS A 915 30.20 27.89 33.62
C LYS A 915 30.66 29.34 33.72
N ILE A 916 29.85 30.17 34.37
CA ILE A 916 30.21 31.54 34.78
C ILE A 916 30.43 31.51 36.29
N GLN A 917 31.50 32.14 36.77
CA GLN A 917 31.85 32.24 38.18
C GLN A 917 32.12 33.70 38.56
N ASN A 918 31.53 34.14 39.68
CA ASN A 918 31.68 35.50 40.19
C ASN A 918 33.06 35.70 40.80
N LEU A 919 33.76 36.77 40.43
CA LEU A 919 35.08 37.10 40.97
C LEU A 919 35.02 38.32 41.90
N ASN A 920 34.70 39.51 41.37
CA ASN A 920 34.49 40.74 42.14
C ASN A 920 33.19 41.46 41.70
N LEU A 921 33.03 42.73 42.10
CA LEU A 921 31.94 43.62 41.67
C LEU A 921 31.93 43.88 40.14
N ASP A 922 33.07 43.78 39.47
CA ASP A 922 33.29 44.22 38.08
C ASP A 922 33.76 43.10 37.14
N SER A 923 33.84 41.85 37.63
CA SER A 923 34.58 40.79 36.95
C SER A 923 33.98 39.39 37.13
N LEU A 924 33.99 38.62 36.03
CA LEU A 924 33.42 37.28 35.91
C LEU A 924 34.40 36.34 35.21
N ILE A 925 34.54 35.10 35.69
CA ILE A 925 35.34 34.07 35.03
C ILE A 925 34.42 33.14 34.24
N VAL A 926 34.70 33.00 32.95
CA VAL A 926 34.03 32.07 32.02
C VAL A 926 34.90 30.83 31.89
N LYS A 927 34.33 29.63 32.03
CA LYS A 927 35.03 28.33 31.92
C LYS A 927 34.21 27.35 31.08
N TRP A 928 34.87 26.52 30.27
CA TRP A 928 34.24 25.51 29.42
C TRP A 928 35.16 24.31 29.26
N VAL A 929 34.62 23.25 28.68
CA VAL A 929 35.34 22.07 28.19
C VAL A 929 35.26 22.08 26.66
N PRO A 930 36.29 21.63 25.93
CA PRO A 930 36.21 21.51 24.46
C PRO A 930 35.02 20.64 24.01
N PRO A 931 34.57 20.77 22.75
CA PRO A 931 33.51 19.94 22.20
C PRO A 931 33.81 18.44 22.33
N VAL A 932 32.79 17.61 22.47
CA VAL A 932 32.95 16.14 22.39
C VAL A 932 33.22 15.72 20.94
N GLU A 933 32.51 16.36 20.00
CA GLU A 933 32.63 16.22 18.56
C GLU A 933 33.42 17.41 17.97
N TYR A 934 34.65 17.15 17.54
CA TYR A 934 35.55 18.18 17.02
C TYR A 934 35.27 18.48 15.54
N ASN A 935 34.82 17.46 14.78
CA ASN A 935 34.44 17.51 13.35
C ASN A 935 35.49 18.05 12.36
N GLY A 936 36.70 18.34 12.84
CA GLY A 936 37.84 18.87 12.10
C GLY A 936 38.89 19.37 13.08
N HIS A 937 39.90 20.12 12.62
CA HIS A 937 40.89 20.74 13.50
C HIS A 937 40.34 22.05 14.10
N LEU A 938 40.33 22.12 15.44
CA LEU A 938 39.93 23.34 16.15
C LEU A 938 40.92 24.48 15.89
N THR A 939 40.39 25.61 15.44
CA THR A 939 41.13 26.87 15.21
C THR A 939 40.98 27.85 16.37
N GLY A 940 39.87 27.78 17.13
CA GLY A 940 39.64 28.62 18.31
C GLY A 940 38.25 28.48 18.91
N TYR A 941 37.93 29.38 19.82
CA TYR A 941 36.57 29.66 20.30
C TYR A 941 36.21 31.13 20.04
N LEU A 942 34.92 31.42 19.93
CA LEU A 942 34.40 32.77 19.85
C LEU A 942 33.44 33.00 21.02
N LEU A 943 33.85 33.85 21.95
CA LEU A 943 33.08 34.24 23.13
C LEU A 943 32.44 35.59 22.87
N LYS A 944 31.11 35.67 22.97
CA LYS A 944 30.34 36.92 22.89
C LYS A 944 29.58 37.15 24.19
N TYR A 945 29.43 38.39 24.62
CA TYR A 945 28.71 38.71 25.86
C TYR A 945 28.07 40.10 25.85
N GLN A 946 26.91 40.22 26.51
CA GLN A 946 26.16 41.47 26.59
C GLN A 946 25.40 41.60 27.93
N PRO A 947 25.23 42.81 28.47
CA PRO A 947 24.41 43.02 29.65
C PRO A 947 22.92 42.87 29.31
N ILE A 948 22.13 42.42 30.28
CA ILE A 948 20.66 42.41 30.22
C ILE A 948 20.13 43.56 31.09
N ASN A 949 19.26 44.39 30.54
CA ASN A 949 18.65 45.51 31.26
C ASN A 949 17.49 45.06 32.15
N LYS A 950 16.97 45.96 33.00
CA LYS A 950 15.85 45.68 33.93
C LYS A 950 14.48 45.45 33.25
N THR A 951 14.45 45.52 31.92
CA THR A 951 13.33 45.27 31.01
C THR A 951 13.50 43.95 30.23
N ASP A 952 14.51 43.15 30.59
CA ASP A 952 15.04 42.01 29.83
C ASP A 952 15.53 42.33 28.39
N GLU A 953 15.60 43.61 28.04
CA GLU A 953 16.20 44.11 26.80
C GLU A 953 17.72 43.90 26.81
N LEU A 954 18.25 43.39 25.71
CA LEU A 954 19.66 43.09 25.53
C LEU A 954 20.45 44.36 25.20
N GLY A 955 21.54 44.60 25.94
CA GLY A 955 22.47 45.69 25.68
C GLY A 955 23.49 45.37 24.57
N PRO A 956 24.51 46.22 24.37
CA PRO A 956 25.47 46.05 23.27
C PRO A 956 26.34 44.80 23.45
N LEU A 957 26.44 44.00 22.39
CA LEU A 957 27.26 42.80 22.29
C LEU A 957 28.75 43.15 22.16
N LYS A 958 29.57 42.51 22.99
CA LYS A 958 31.03 42.43 22.83
C LYS A 958 31.40 41.04 22.33
N GLU A 959 32.44 40.95 21.50
CA GLU A 959 32.95 39.69 20.94
C GLU A 959 34.46 39.56 21.18
N LEU A 960 34.94 38.33 21.36
CA LEU A 960 36.33 38.01 21.62
C LEU A 960 36.71 36.64 21.02
N LEU A 961 37.75 36.63 20.21
CA LEU A 961 38.31 35.41 19.60
C LEU A 961 39.38 34.82 20.52
N LEU A 962 39.30 33.52 20.81
CA LEU A 962 40.14 32.81 21.77
C LEU A 962 40.87 31.63 21.10
N PRO A 963 42.16 31.39 21.40
CA PRO A 963 42.92 30.23 20.92
C PRO A 963 42.28 28.87 21.24
N ALA A 964 42.52 27.86 20.38
CA ALA A 964 41.92 26.52 20.51
C ALA A 964 42.35 25.74 21.78
N ASN A 965 43.45 26.15 22.41
CA ASN A 965 43.97 25.57 23.66
C ASN A 965 43.43 26.25 24.93
N GLU A 966 42.62 27.31 24.82
CA GLU A 966 41.99 27.94 25.98
C GLU A 966 40.69 27.25 26.38
N THR A 967 40.47 27.12 27.70
CA THR A 967 39.27 26.54 28.32
C THR A 967 38.69 27.44 29.43
N SER A 968 39.27 28.62 29.64
CA SER A 968 38.79 29.61 30.59
C SER A 968 39.34 31.00 30.31
N ILE A 969 38.54 32.04 30.57
CA ILE A 969 38.98 33.45 30.54
C ILE A 969 38.32 34.27 31.65
N THR A 970 39.05 35.23 32.21
CA THR A 970 38.51 36.27 33.11
C THR A 970 38.09 37.49 32.30
N LEU A 971 36.87 37.96 32.50
CA LEU A 971 36.34 39.19 31.90
C LEU A 971 36.26 40.27 32.98
N GLU A 972 36.93 41.40 32.74
CA GLU A 972 37.07 42.53 33.66
C GLU A 972 36.37 43.78 33.12
N ASN A 973 36.25 44.83 33.94
CA ASN A 973 35.59 46.10 33.58
C ASN A 973 34.11 45.91 33.15
N LEU A 974 33.41 44.99 33.81
CA LEU A 974 31.97 44.78 33.69
C LEU A 974 31.24 45.74 34.64
N LYS A 975 29.99 46.08 34.32
CA LYS A 975 29.15 46.93 35.18
C LYS A 975 28.78 46.17 36.45
N HIS A 976 28.79 46.83 37.61
CA HIS A 976 28.41 46.19 38.88
C HIS A 976 26.91 45.84 38.93
N SER A 977 26.53 44.86 39.76
CA SER A 977 25.14 44.44 39.98
C SER A 977 24.32 44.22 38.70
N THR A 978 24.97 43.76 37.63
CA THR A 978 24.42 43.70 36.27
C THR A 978 24.35 42.24 35.80
N HIS A 979 23.21 41.87 35.23
CA HIS A 979 23.01 40.56 34.60
C HIS A 979 23.71 40.54 33.23
N TYR A 980 24.41 39.46 32.89
CA TYR A 980 25.10 39.29 31.61
C TYR A 980 24.75 37.94 30.97
N LYS A 981 24.52 37.98 29.65
CA LYS A 981 24.36 36.81 28.79
C LYS A 981 25.65 36.54 28.03
N PHE A 982 26.10 35.30 28.05
CA PHE A 982 27.33 34.80 27.43
C PHE A 982 26.98 33.77 26.37
N TYR A 983 27.71 33.80 25.26
CA TYR A 983 27.54 32.97 24.08
C TYR A 983 28.91 32.43 23.68
N LEU A 984 29.09 31.12 23.61
CA LEU A 984 30.37 30.51 23.25
C LEU A 984 30.18 29.41 22.20
N ASN A 985 30.93 29.49 21.09
CA ASN A 985 31.10 28.37 20.17
C ASN A 985 32.57 28.09 19.86
N ALA A 986 32.86 26.83 19.52
CA ALA A 986 34.15 26.40 18.97
C ALA A 986 34.20 26.60 17.45
N MET A 987 35.39 26.61 16.85
CA MET A 987 35.58 26.86 15.41
C MET A 987 36.58 25.89 14.78
N THR A 988 36.38 25.53 13.52
CA THR A 988 37.39 24.90 12.64
C THR A 988 37.69 25.80 11.44
N ILE A 989 38.51 25.32 10.49
CA ILE A 989 38.70 25.96 9.18
C ILE A 989 37.41 26.06 8.33
N LYS A 990 36.32 25.39 8.73
CA LYS A 990 35.02 25.43 8.03
C LYS A 990 34.05 26.46 8.61
N GLY A 991 34.35 27.03 9.77
CA GLY A 991 33.49 27.98 10.46
C GLY A 991 33.22 27.62 11.92
N SER A 992 32.28 28.34 12.52
CA SER A 992 31.90 28.18 13.93
C SER A 992 30.80 27.14 14.12
N GLY A 993 30.91 26.36 15.20
CA GLY A 993 29.88 25.42 15.66
C GLY A 993 28.69 26.11 16.35
N PRO A 994 27.75 25.33 16.90
CA PRO A 994 26.58 25.87 17.59
C PRO A 994 26.96 26.56 18.90
N ILE A 995 26.22 27.62 19.23
CA ILE A 995 26.47 28.49 20.38
C ILE A 995 25.86 27.89 21.65
N VAL A 996 26.70 27.71 22.67
CA VAL A 996 26.25 27.44 24.04
C VAL A 996 26.04 28.76 24.75
N THR A 997 24.86 28.93 25.33
CA THR A 997 24.47 30.17 26.02
C THR A 997 24.46 29.95 27.53
N LYS A 998 24.99 30.90 28.30
CA LYS A 998 24.94 30.90 29.76
C LYS A 998 24.72 32.30 30.30
N GLU A 999 24.11 32.41 31.47
CA GLU A 999 23.84 33.66 32.16
C GLU A 999 24.62 33.74 33.47
N GLY A 1000 24.99 34.95 33.88
CA GLY A 1000 25.78 35.22 35.08
C GLY A 1000 25.69 36.67 35.50
N PHE A 1001 25.95 36.95 36.78
CA PHE A 1001 25.66 38.24 37.41
C PHE A 1001 26.93 38.78 38.08
N THR A 1002 27.35 40.01 37.75
CA THR A 1002 28.36 40.70 38.58
C THR A 1002 27.79 40.94 39.98
N MET A 1003 28.66 40.97 41.01
CA MET A 1003 28.18 41.05 42.39
C MET A 1003 27.38 42.34 42.65
N VAL A 1004 26.41 42.22 43.56
CA VAL A 1004 25.59 43.33 44.02
C VAL A 1004 26.41 44.19 44.99
N ASP A 1005 26.24 45.51 44.90
CA ASP A 1005 26.85 46.48 45.82
C ASP A 1005 26.06 46.50 47.15
N GLU A 1006 26.38 45.57 48.06
CA GLU A 1006 25.68 45.39 49.33
C GLU A 1006 26.07 46.42 50.40
N ALA A 1007 25.69 47.69 50.19
CA ALA A 1007 25.37 48.58 51.29
C ALA A 1007 23.96 48.19 51.83
N PRO A 1008 23.83 47.72 53.09
CA PRO A 1008 22.67 46.94 53.52
C PRO A 1008 21.36 47.77 53.60
N PRO A 1009 20.33 47.45 52.78
CA PRO A 1009 19.00 48.01 52.95
C PRO A 1009 18.29 47.31 54.12
N ALA A 1010 17.83 48.07 55.10
CA ALA A 1010 17.14 47.50 56.27
C ALA A 1010 15.91 46.66 55.89
N GLY A 1011 15.73 45.53 56.59
CA GLY A 1011 14.68 44.55 56.30
C GLY A 1011 13.27 45.16 56.31
N ARG A 1012 12.54 44.99 55.21
CA ARG A 1012 11.14 45.41 55.10
C ARG A 1012 10.24 44.37 55.80
N MET A 1013 9.95 44.65 57.06
CA MET A 1013 9.04 43.84 57.89
C MET A 1013 7.62 43.82 57.32
N PHE A 1014 6.89 42.74 57.61
CA PHE A 1014 5.43 42.81 57.70
C PHE A 1014 5.03 43.79 58.82
N GLY A 1015 3.96 44.55 58.60
CA GLY A 1015 3.38 45.44 59.61
C GLY A 1015 2.81 44.66 60.81
N SER A 1016 2.42 45.40 61.85
CA SER A 1016 2.01 44.85 63.15
C SER A 1016 1.01 43.69 63.03
N VAL A 1017 1.37 42.54 63.60
CA VAL A 1017 0.47 41.42 63.78
C VAL A 1017 -0.41 41.71 65.00
N ASN A 1018 -1.64 42.16 64.75
CA ASN A 1018 -2.63 42.38 65.80
C ASN A 1018 -3.38 41.08 66.08
N SER A 1019 -3.71 40.82 67.35
CA SER A 1019 -4.50 39.65 67.74
C SER A 1019 -5.54 39.97 68.80
N SER A 1020 -6.72 39.34 68.68
CA SER A 1020 -7.73 39.26 69.73
C SER A 1020 -7.94 37.80 70.10
N VAL A 1021 -8.00 37.52 71.41
CA VAL A 1021 -8.00 36.17 71.97
C VAL A 1021 -9.22 35.98 72.86
N GLU A 1022 -9.96 34.90 72.63
CA GLU A 1022 -11.03 34.40 73.50
C GLU A 1022 -10.63 33.03 74.07
N GLU A 1023 -11.52 32.35 74.82
CA GLU A 1023 -11.13 31.16 75.59
C GLU A 1023 -10.62 29.98 74.74
N ASP A 1024 -11.17 29.79 73.53
CA ASP A 1024 -10.89 28.64 72.65
C ASP A 1024 -10.30 29.00 71.28
N HIS A 1025 -10.12 30.29 70.97
CA HIS A 1025 -9.70 30.74 69.64
C HIS A 1025 -9.01 32.12 69.64
N ALA A 1026 -8.29 32.43 68.56
CA ALA A 1026 -7.65 33.73 68.36
C ALA A 1026 -7.85 34.22 66.92
N VAL A 1027 -8.21 35.49 66.75
CA VAL A 1027 -8.25 36.19 65.45
C VAL A 1027 -6.98 37.01 65.29
N ILE A 1028 -6.38 36.98 64.11
CA ILE A 1028 -5.08 37.57 63.81
C ILE A 1028 -5.17 38.37 62.50
N SER A 1029 -4.56 39.56 62.46
CA SER A 1029 -4.51 40.44 61.29
C SER A 1029 -3.12 41.05 61.09
N TRP A 1030 -2.77 41.37 59.84
CA TRP A 1030 -1.45 41.88 59.46
C TRP A 1030 -1.53 42.91 58.32
N GLU A 1031 -0.55 43.81 58.24
CA GLU A 1031 -0.46 44.84 57.20
C GLU A 1031 0.79 44.69 56.32
N TYR A 1032 0.69 45.04 55.04
CA TYR A 1032 1.83 45.26 54.15
C TYR A 1032 1.43 46.11 52.94
N SER A 1033 2.43 46.68 52.27
CA SER A 1033 2.30 47.53 51.08
C SER A 1033 2.34 46.71 49.79
N GLY A 1034 1.18 46.27 49.32
CA GLY A 1034 1.03 45.58 48.03
C GLY A 1034 -0.42 45.14 47.74
N PRO A 1035 -0.68 44.61 46.53
CA PRO A 1035 -1.90 43.85 46.25
C PRO A 1035 -1.93 42.56 47.08
N ASP A 1036 -3.12 42.01 47.31
CA ASP A 1036 -3.28 40.83 48.16
C ASP A 1036 -2.61 39.57 47.59
N ARG A 1037 -2.13 38.71 48.49
CA ARG A 1037 -1.27 37.55 48.21
C ARG A 1037 -1.62 36.39 49.13
N ASN A 1038 -1.22 35.20 48.71
CA ASN A 1038 -1.30 34.00 49.53
C ASN A 1038 -0.20 34.00 50.59
N VAL A 1039 -0.58 33.71 51.84
CA VAL A 1039 0.34 33.61 52.98
C VAL A 1039 0.04 32.36 53.81
N TYR A 1040 1.02 31.95 54.61
CA TYR A 1040 0.83 30.93 55.63
C TYR A 1040 0.75 31.58 57.01
N VAL A 1041 -0.23 31.15 57.81
CA VAL A 1041 -0.32 31.45 59.25
C VAL A 1041 0.17 30.22 59.99
N GLU A 1042 1.26 30.37 60.73
CA GLU A 1042 1.89 29.26 61.46
C GLU A 1042 1.84 29.49 62.96
N TYR A 1043 1.36 28.51 63.72
CA TYR A 1043 1.20 28.61 65.17
C TYR A 1043 1.68 27.37 65.94
N VAL A 1044 2.19 27.59 67.15
CA VAL A 1044 2.66 26.52 68.05
C VAL A 1044 2.45 26.93 69.51
N VAL A 1045 2.25 25.96 70.41
CA VAL A 1045 2.28 26.22 71.86
C VAL A 1045 3.64 26.80 72.24
N ASP A 1046 3.67 27.84 73.07
CA ASP A 1046 4.93 28.48 73.44
C ASP A 1046 5.84 27.55 74.25
N ASN A 1047 7.15 27.65 74.03
CA ASN A 1047 8.18 26.72 74.52
C ASN A 1047 7.97 25.22 74.18
N SER A 1048 7.00 24.87 73.31
CA SER A 1048 6.86 23.50 72.80
C SER A 1048 7.98 23.12 71.82
N LYS A 1049 8.24 21.81 71.72
CA LYS A 1049 9.11 21.18 70.70
C LYS A 1049 8.30 20.52 69.57
N GLU A 1050 6.99 20.63 69.59
CA GLU A 1050 6.13 20.20 68.48
C GLU A 1050 6.41 21.04 67.21
N PRO A 1051 6.20 20.49 66.01
CA PRO A 1051 6.24 21.29 64.78
C PRO A 1051 5.16 22.37 64.80
N TRP A 1052 5.41 23.47 64.09
CA TRP A 1052 4.40 24.50 63.87
C TRP A 1052 3.22 23.90 63.07
N LYS A 1053 2.00 24.27 63.46
CA LYS A 1053 0.80 24.01 62.65
C LYS A 1053 0.67 25.12 61.62
N THR A 1054 0.51 24.75 60.36
CA THR A 1054 0.59 25.67 59.22
C THR A 1054 -0.74 25.68 58.46
N GLU A 1055 -1.43 26.82 58.49
CA GLU A 1055 -2.70 27.05 57.82
C GLU A 1055 -2.51 27.97 56.60
N PHE A 1056 -3.15 27.64 55.49
CA PHE A 1056 -3.03 28.38 54.23
C PHE A 1056 -4.13 29.45 54.12
N VAL A 1057 -3.74 30.69 53.85
CA VAL A 1057 -4.66 31.83 53.74
C VAL A 1057 -4.55 32.47 52.36
N ASN A 1058 -5.67 32.46 51.64
CA ASN A 1058 -5.78 32.94 50.26
C ASN A 1058 -6.49 34.30 50.23
N GLY A 1059 -5.79 35.35 49.80
CA GLY A 1059 -6.39 36.64 49.46
C GLY A 1059 -6.95 37.49 50.61
N THR A 1060 -6.81 37.09 51.89
CA THR A 1060 -7.25 37.89 53.04
C THR A 1060 -6.07 38.37 53.91
N ARG A 1061 -6.29 39.46 54.65
CA ARG A 1061 -5.33 40.04 55.61
C ARG A 1061 -5.60 39.64 57.07
N THR A 1062 -6.53 38.71 57.28
CA THR A 1062 -6.98 38.23 58.58
C THR A 1062 -7.26 36.73 58.55
N TYR A 1063 -7.14 36.07 59.71
CA TYR A 1063 -7.44 34.65 59.91
C TYR A 1063 -7.87 34.35 61.36
N GLN A 1064 -8.69 33.32 61.58
CA GLN A 1064 -9.16 32.89 62.91
C GLN A 1064 -8.69 31.46 63.21
N ILE A 1065 -7.75 31.32 64.14
CA ILE A 1065 -7.25 30.04 64.64
C ILE A 1065 -8.22 29.51 65.70
N LYS A 1066 -8.78 28.32 65.47
CA LYS A 1066 -9.78 27.67 66.35
C LYS A 1066 -9.22 26.45 67.06
N GLY A 1067 -9.81 26.07 68.18
CA GLY A 1067 -9.41 24.88 68.94
C GLY A 1067 -8.10 25.05 69.71
N LEU A 1068 -7.84 26.26 70.20
CA LEU A 1068 -6.79 26.55 71.17
C LEU A 1068 -7.19 26.02 72.55
N LYS A 1069 -6.21 25.67 73.38
CA LYS A 1069 -6.46 25.23 74.76
C LYS A 1069 -6.51 26.44 75.69
N PRO A 1070 -7.58 26.63 76.50
CA PRO A 1070 -7.67 27.72 77.46
C PRO A 1070 -6.44 27.77 78.39
N GLY A 1071 -5.95 28.97 78.67
CA GLY A 1071 -4.81 29.21 79.58
C GLY A 1071 -3.42 28.84 79.05
N MET A 1072 -3.29 28.38 77.79
CA MET A 1072 -2.00 28.07 77.17
C MET A 1072 -1.51 29.24 76.30
N SER A 1073 -0.25 29.63 76.44
CA SER A 1073 0.40 30.58 75.53
C SER A 1073 0.71 29.94 74.18
N TYR A 1074 0.54 30.70 73.09
CA TYR A 1074 0.89 30.30 71.72
C TYR A 1074 1.76 31.36 71.06
N ARG A 1075 2.72 30.94 70.24
CA ARG A 1075 3.44 31.81 69.31
C ARG A 1075 2.83 31.65 67.93
N VAL A 1076 2.70 32.75 67.19
CA VAL A 1076 2.16 32.77 65.82
C VAL A 1076 3.05 33.63 64.93
N ARG A 1077 3.20 33.25 63.65
CA ARG A 1077 3.86 34.04 62.61
C ARG A 1077 3.07 33.98 61.30
N VAL A 1078 3.19 35.03 60.50
CA VAL A 1078 2.69 35.08 59.11
C VAL A 1078 3.91 35.02 58.18
N VAL A 1079 3.85 34.22 57.12
CA VAL A 1079 4.97 33.99 56.19
C VAL A 1079 4.52 34.14 54.74
N ASP A 1080 5.28 34.89 53.94
CA ASP A 1080 5.06 34.98 52.48
C ASP A 1080 5.30 33.61 51.83
N TRP A 1081 4.39 33.20 50.95
CA TRP A 1081 4.55 32.02 50.09
C TRP A 1081 5.93 31.97 49.41
N LEU A 1082 6.42 33.11 48.90
CA LEU A 1082 7.70 33.25 48.18
C LEU A 1082 8.94 32.99 49.06
N ILE A 1083 8.82 33.23 50.37
CA ILE A 1083 9.90 32.97 51.34
C ILE A 1083 9.92 31.49 51.73
N LEU A 1084 8.75 30.86 51.88
CA LEU A 1084 8.71 29.43 52.20
C LEU A 1084 9.17 28.56 51.00
N SER A 1085 8.78 28.91 49.77
CA SER A 1085 9.18 28.15 48.57
C SER A 1085 10.69 28.17 48.29
N SER A 1086 11.37 29.27 48.62
CA SER A 1086 12.83 29.37 48.48
C SER A 1086 13.57 28.59 49.57
N LEU A 1087 13.06 28.57 50.81
CA LEU A 1087 13.62 27.77 51.91
C LEU A 1087 13.46 26.25 51.68
N PHE A 1088 12.34 25.79 51.12
CA PHE A 1088 12.17 24.37 50.75
C PHE A 1088 13.18 23.91 49.69
N SER A 1089 13.49 24.74 48.70
CA SER A 1089 14.54 24.46 47.72
C SER A 1089 15.94 24.40 48.36
N ALA A 1090 16.27 25.36 49.22
CA ALA A 1090 17.57 25.42 49.90
C ALA A 1090 17.82 24.24 50.88
N ALA A 1091 16.75 23.67 51.44
CA ALA A 1091 16.84 22.51 52.34
C ALA A 1091 17.21 21.20 51.61
N MET A 1092 16.90 21.06 50.31
CA MET A 1092 17.34 19.90 49.52
C MET A 1092 18.77 20.05 48.99
N THR A 1093 19.24 21.28 48.74
CA THR A 1093 20.59 21.52 48.20
C THR A 1093 21.70 21.56 49.26
N SER A 1094 21.36 21.61 50.56
CA SER A 1094 22.33 21.68 51.67
C SER A 1094 22.68 20.32 52.31
N LYS A 1095 22.48 19.22 51.57
CA LYS A 1095 22.96 17.87 51.94
C LYS A 1095 23.77 17.14 50.86
N GLN A 1096 24.58 17.89 50.12
CA GLN A 1096 25.74 17.32 49.42
C GLN A 1096 26.86 17.00 50.45
N VAL A 1097 26.66 15.94 51.23
CA VAL A 1097 27.70 15.33 52.07
C VAL A 1097 28.54 14.38 51.22
N ASP A 1098 29.83 14.34 51.51
CA ASP A 1098 30.86 13.58 50.82
C ASP A 1098 30.57 12.09 50.57
N ILE A 1099 31.33 11.57 49.59
CA ILE A 1099 31.46 10.16 49.23
C ILE A 1099 32.23 9.42 50.35
N ALA A 1100 31.64 9.34 51.54
CA ALA A 1100 32.30 8.84 52.75
C ALA A 1100 31.33 8.27 53.83
N THR A 1101 30.29 7.50 53.46
CA THR A 1101 29.58 6.65 54.45
C THR A 1101 28.77 5.47 53.89
N GLN A 1102 28.37 5.45 52.62
CA GLN A 1102 27.56 4.34 52.06
C GLN A 1102 28.36 3.07 51.69
N GLY A 1103 29.60 2.93 52.16
CA GLY A 1103 30.37 1.69 52.05
C GLY A 1103 29.65 0.47 52.64
N TRP A 1104 28.81 0.66 53.65
CA TRP A 1104 27.98 -0.42 54.21
C TRP A 1104 26.83 -0.84 53.27
N PHE A 1105 26.26 0.09 52.49
CA PHE A 1105 25.16 -0.20 51.57
C PHE A 1105 25.65 -0.84 50.27
N ILE A 1106 26.78 -0.36 49.73
CA ILE A 1106 27.48 -1.02 48.63
C ILE A 1106 27.97 -2.41 49.09
N GLY A 1107 28.54 -2.51 50.29
CA GLY A 1107 28.92 -3.78 50.91
C GLY A 1107 27.75 -4.74 51.09
N LEU A 1108 26.56 -4.26 51.49
CA LEU A 1108 25.33 -5.05 51.60
C LEU A 1108 24.86 -5.56 50.24
N MET A 1109 24.85 -4.71 49.21
CA MET A 1109 24.49 -5.12 47.84
C MET A 1109 25.50 -6.12 47.25
N CYS A 1110 26.80 -5.93 47.48
CA CYS A 1110 27.83 -6.89 47.11
C CYS A 1110 27.72 -8.21 47.90
N ALA A 1111 27.34 -8.17 49.18
CA ALA A 1111 27.11 -9.38 49.98
C ALA A 1111 25.87 -10.15 49.53
N ILE A 1112 24.79 -9.46 49.14
CA ILE A 1112 23.58 -10.07 48.55
C ILE A 1112 23.92 -10.67 47.17
N ALA A 1113 24.66 -9.95 46.33
CA ALA A 1113 25.13 -10.45 45.04
C ALA A 1113 26.06 -11.67 45.20
N LEU A 1114 26.96 -11.67 46.19
CA LEU A 1114 27.81 -12.82 46.53
C LEU A 1114 26.99 -13.99 47.09
N LEU A 1115 25.94 -13.75 47.88
CA LEU A 1115 25.03 -14.81 48.34
C LEU A 1115 24.29 -15.47 47.16
N ILE A 1116 23.81 -14.68 46.20
CA ILE A 1116 23.17 -15.17 44.98
C ILE A 1116 24.20 -15.93 44.12
N LEU A 1117 25.41 -15.39 43.95
CA LEU A 1117 26.49 -16.06 43.21
C LEU A 1117 26.90 -17.38 43.87
N VAL A 1118 27.00 -17.43 45.20
CA VAL A 1118 27.32 -18.64 45.96
C VAL A 1118 26.17 -19.65 45.88
N LEU A 1119 24.90 -19.22 45.91
CA LEU A 1119 23.76 -20.12 45.67
C LEU A 1119 23.79 -20.71 44.25
N LEU A 1120 24.08 -19.90 43.24
CA LEU A 1120 24.24 -20.37 41.85
C LEU A 1120 25.43 -21.33 41.72
N ILE A 1121 26.57 -21.03 42.33
CA ILE A 1121 27.77 -21.89 42.37
C ILE A 1121 27.47 -23.20 43.12
N VAL A 1122 26.70 -23.18 44.22
CA VAL A 1122 26.27 -24.39 44.94
C VAL A 1122 25.36 -25.24 44.06
N CYS A 1123 24.41 -24.64 43.33
CA CYS A 1123 23.60 -25.35 42.34
C CYS A 1123 24.45 -25.95 41.20
N PHE A 1124 25.46 -25.23 40.71
CA PHE A 1124 26.35 -25.70 39.66
C PHE A 1124 27.27 -26.85 40.13
N ILE A 1125 27.84 -26.73 41.34
CA ILE A 1125 28.67 -27.78 41.96
C ILE A 1125 27.82 -29.03 42.29
N LYS A 1126 26.56 -28.85 42.67
CA LYS A 1126 25.62 -29.96 42.90
C LYS A 1126 25.18 -30.67 41.61
N ARG A 1127 25.27 -30.00 40.45
CA ARG A 1127 25.05 -30.58 39.11
C ARG A 1127 26.30 -31.26 38.53
N ASN A 1128 27.50 -30.76 38.81
CA ASN A 1128 28.76 -31.22 38.18
C ASN A 1128 29.66 -32.13 39.06
N LYS A 1129 29.10 -32.90 40.00
CA LYS A 1129 29.87 -33.92 40.78
C LYS A 1129 29.23 -35.31 40.78
N GLY A 1130 29.50 -36.08 39.73
CA GLY A 1130 29.34 -37.55 39.71
C GLY A 1130 29.09 -38.13 38.30
N GLY A 1131 30.09 -38.66 37.59
CA GLY A 1131 31.53 -38.64 37.85
C GLY A 1131 32.38 -39.45 36.85
N LYS A 1132 33.61 -38.97 36.61
CA LYS A 1132 34.89 -39.70 36.48
C LYS A 1132 34.84 -41.17 35.97
N TYR A 1133 35.33 -41.48 34.75
CA TYR A 1133 36.74 -41.87 34.42
C TYR A 1133 37.07 -43.38 34.63
N PRO A 1134 38.12 -43.96 34.00
CA PRO A 1134 38.74 -43.69 32.67
C PRO A 1134 39.28 -44.97 31.90
N VAL A 1135 39.82 -44.78 30.68
CA VAL A 1135 41.13 -45.31 30.12
C VAL A 1135 41.59 -46.75 30.52
N LYS A 1136 41.95 -47.72 29.64
CA LYS A 1136 42.33 -47.70 28.19
C LYS A 1136 42.31 -49.13 27.55
N GLU A 1137 42.55 -49.16 26.23
CA GLU A 1137 43.21 -50.18 25.37
C GLU A 1137 42.38 -51.13 24.45
N LYS A 1138 42.89 -51.20 23.20
CA LYS A 1138 42.60 -52.06 22.03
C LYS A 1138 41.19 -51.99 21.40
N GLU A 1139 41.02 -51.54 20.14
CA GLU A 1139 41.58 -51.95 18.82
C GLU A 1139 40.78 -53.09 18.16
N ASP A 1140 39.67 -52.73 17.49
CA ASP A 1140 39.40 -53.05 16.07
C ASP A 1140 38.09 -52.37 15.59
N ALA A 1141 38.08 -51.86 14.33
CA ALA A 1141 36.95 -51.41 13.48
C ALA A 1141 35.76 -50.57 14.10
N HIS A 1142 35.30 -49.44 13.53
CA HIS A 1142 35.55 -48.75 12.26
C HIS A 1142 35.65 -47.22 12.45
N GLN A 1143 35.92 -46.47 11.37
CA GLN A 1143 36.32 -45.05 11.42
C GLN A 1143 35.17 -44.04 11.20
N ASP A 1144 35.33 -42.89 11.83
CA ASP A 1144 34.61 -41.61 11.67
C ASP A 1144 35.58 -40.54 11.12
N PRO A 1145 35.10 -39.40 10.61
CA PRO A 1145 35.63 -38.14 11.16
C PRO A 1145 34.63 -36.96 11.26
N GLU A 1146 34.60 -36.34 12.44
CA GLU A 1146 34.83 -34.90 12.74
C GLU A 1146 34.73 -33.87 11.57
N ILE A 1147 34.13 -32.67 11.72
CA ILE A 1147 33.73 -31.91 12.93
C ILE A 1147 32.62 -30.88 12.59
N GLN A 1148 31.86 -30.41 13.59
CA GLN A 1148 30.94 -29.25 13.47
C GLN A 1148 31.39 -28.07 14.36
N PRO A 1149 30.77 -26.88 14.20
CA PRO A 1149 29.92 -26.42 15.32
C PRO A 1149 28.51 -25.95 14.91
N MET A 1150 27.51 -26.51 15.62
CA MET A 1150 26.19 -25.95 16.03
C MET A 1150 25.34 -25.12 15.05
N LYS A 1151 24.09 -25.57 14.87
CA LYS A 1151 22.97 -24.85 14.22
C LYS A 1151 22.10 -24.10 15.25
N GLU A 1152 21.22 -23.23 14.75
CA GLU A 1152 19.97 -22.84 15.42
C GLU A 1152 18.81 -23.75 14.96
N ASP A 1153 17.70 -23.78 15.70
CA ASP A 1153 16.66 -24.81 15.59
C ASP A 1153 15.50 -24.47 14.64
N ASP A 1154 15.29 -25.32 13.62
CA ASP A 1154 14.02 -25.48 12.90
C ASP A 1154 13.38 -26.81 13.34
N GLY A 1155 12.06 -26.84 13.63
CA GLY A 1155 11.39 -28.10 14.01
C GLY A 1155 9.89 -28.02 14.25
N THR A 1156 9.09 -28.17 13.21
CA THR A 1156 7.66 -28.54 13.33
C THR A 1156 7.49 -30.04 13.03
N PHE A 1157 6.61 -30.70 13.79
CA PHE A 1157 6.60 -32.15 13.97
C PHE A 1157 6.05 -32.97 12.79
N GLY A 1158 6.57 -34.20 12.65
CA GLY A 1158 6.00 -35.26 11.82
C GLY A 1158 5.79 -36.55 12.63
N GLU A 1159 4.52 -36.84 12.90
CA GLU A 1159 3.89 -38.17 13.07
C GLU A 1159 4.34 -39.26 14.09
N TYR A 1160 3.28 -39.89 14.64
CA TYR A 1160 3.13 -41.25 15.17
C TYR A 1160 3.68 -41.75 16.54
N SER A 1161 2.74 -42.43 17.21
CA SER A 1161 2.84 -43.48 18.25
C SER A 1161 3.12 -43.10 19.71
N ASP A 1162 2.19 -43.52 20.57
CA ASP A 1162 2.27 -43.49 22.05
C ASP A 1162 2.02 -44.91 22.60
N THR A 1163 2.93 -45.40 23.44
CA THR A 1163 2.84 -46.63 24.29
C THR A 1163 3.82 -46.44 25.46
N GLU A 1164 3.66 -46.92 26.70
CA GLU A 1164 2.79 -47.97 27.27
C GLU A 1164 2.00 -47.44 28.52
N ASP A 1165 1.58 -48.14 29.58
CA ASP A 1165 2.09 -49.30 30.35
C ASP A 1165 0.94 -49.98 31.18
N HIS A 1166 1.28 -51.12 31.82
CA HIS A 1166 0.60 -51.84 32.92
C HIS A 1166 -0.37 -53.01 32.57
N LYS A 1167 0.23 -54.14 32.14
CA LYS A 1167 0.35 -55.45 32.88
C LYS A 1167 -0.84 -55.98 33.74
N PRO A 1168 -0.95 -57.31 34.00
CA PRO A 1168 -0.74 -58.50 33.13
C PRO A 1168 -1.73 -59.69 33.41
N LEU A 1169 -1.81 -60.72 32.53
CA LEU A 1169 -1.82 -62.19 32.83
C LEU A 1169 -2.54 -63.10 31.79
N LYS A 1170 -1.83 -64.18 31.38
CA LYS A 1170 -2.26 -65.56 31.00
C LYS A 1170 -3.71 -65.84 30.48
N GLY A 1171 -3.84 -66.55 29.34
CA GLY A 1171 -4.92 -67.56 29.22
C GLY A 1171 -5.41 -68.12 27.88
N SER A 1172 -4.60 -68.89 27.13
CA SER A 1172 -5.00 -70.15 26.43
C SER A 1172 -6.32 -70.30 25.63
N ARG A 1173 -6.17 -70.75 24.36
CA ARG A 1173 -7.06 -71.58 23.49
C ARG A 1173 -8.16 -70.94 22.63
N THR A 1174 -8.30 -71.55 21.45
CA THR A 1174 -9.30 -71.44 20.37
C THR A 1174 -10.35 -72.57 20.49
N PRO A 1175 -11.26 -72.81 19.50
CA PRO A 1175 -12.25 -71.94 18.82
C PRO A 1175 -13.68 -72.55 18.82
N SER A 1176 -14.73 -71.86 18.31
CA SER A 1176 -15.87 -72.52 17.61
C SER A 1176 -16.97 -71.60 17.04
N ASN A 1177 -17.63 -72.16 16.01
CA ASN A 1177 -18.82 -71.78 15.20
C ASN A 1177 -20.08 -71.19 15.91
N GLY A 1178 -20.98 -70.61 15.09
CA GLY A 1178 -22.45 -70.74 15.24
C GLY A 1178 -23.25 -69.42 15.05
N THR A 1179 -23.62 -68.96 13.85
CA THR A 1179 -24.75 -69.37 12.95
C THR A 1179 -26.18 -69.13 13.46
N VAL A 1180 -27.03 -68.49 12.60
CA VAL A 1180 -28.51 -68.73 12.44
C VAL A 1180 -29.41 -68.21 13.60
N LYS A 1181 -30.55 -67.50 13.43
CA LYS A 1181 -31.47 -67.20 12.28
C LYS A 1181 -32.28 -65.88 12.57
N LYS A 1182 -32.86 -65.18 11.57
CA LYS A 1182 -34.31 -65.12 11.15
C LYS A 1182 -35.36 -64.92 12.26
N ASP A 1183 -36.48 -64.20 12.06
CA ASP A 1183 -36.95 -63.34 10.92
C ASP A 1183 -37.19 -61.89 11.43
N ASP A 1184 -38.21 -61.04 11.19
CA ASP A 1184 -39.53 -60.96 10.50
C ASP A 1184 -39.85 -59.45 10.30
N SER A 1185 -40.69 -58.89 9.38
CA SER A 1185 -41.35 -59.30 8.12
C SER A 1185 -42.03 -58.06 7.46
N ASP A 1186 -42.08 -58.00 6.11
CA ASP A 1186 -43.15 -57.42 5.24
C ASP A 1186 -43.64 -55.94 5.39
N ASP A 1187 -44.36 -55.31 4.45
CA ASP A 1187 -44.36 -55.25 2.96
C ASP A 1187 -45.33 -54.10 2.51
N SER A 1188 -45.46 -53.83 1.19
CA SER A 1188 -46.46 -52.96 0.51
C SER A 1188 -46.29 -51.43 0.68
N LEU A 1189 -46.49 -50.49 -0.29
CA LEU A 1189 -47.35 -50.33 -1.50
C LEU A 1189 -48.86 -50.27 -1.16
N VAL A 1190 -49.69 -49.30 -1.59
CA VAL A 1190 -49.61 -48.20 -2.60
C VAL A 1190 -50.37 -46.95 -2.04
N ASP A 1191 -50.72 -45.82 -2.69
CA ASP A 1191 -50.86 -45.42 -4.11
C ASP A 1191 -50.81 -43.86 -4.30
N TYR A 1192 -51.27 -43.35 -5.46
CA TYR A 1192 -51.78 -41.98 -5.86
C TYR A 1192 -51.66 -40.78 -4.88
N GLY A 1193 -51.35 -39.54 -5.29
CA GLY A 1193 -51.71 -38.77 -6.51
C GLY A 1193 -52.51 -37.51 -6.07
N GLU A 1194 -52.51 -36.33 -6.69
CA GLU A 1194 -52.00 -35.76 -7.97
C GLU A 1194 -51.10 -34.52 -7.64
N GLY A 1195 -50.37 -33.82 -8.52
CA GLY A 1195 -50.77 -33.06 -9.73
C GLY A 1195 -51.02 -31.57 -9.39
N GLY A 1196 -50.40 -30.57 -10.02
CA GLY A 1196 -49.39 -30.60 -11.10
C GLY A 1196 -48.77 -29.20 -11.35
N ASP A 1197 -48.07 -29.09 -12.48
CA ASP A 1197 -47.33 -27.92 -13.00
C ASP A 1197 -48.29 -26.86 -13.64
N GLY A 1198 -47.88 -25.73 -14.22
CA GLY A 1198 -46.55 -25.13 -14.46
C GLY A 1198 -46.67 -23.59 -14.52
N GLN A 1199 -46.08 -22.82 -15.45
CA GLN A 1199 -45.14 -23.06 -16.57
C GLN A 1199 -44.45 -21.70 -16.90
N PHE A 1200 -43.46 -21.66 -17.80
CA PHE A 1200 -42.86 -20.42 -18.35
C PHE A 1200 -43.43 -20.11 -19.76
N ASN A 1201 -43.21 -18.89 -20.26
CA ASN A 1201 -43.46 -18.52 -21.67
C ASN A 1201 -42.14 -18.52 -22.47
N GLU A 1202 -42.19 -18.92 -23.74
CA GLU A 1202 -41.00 -19.34 -24.52
C GLU A 1202 -40.36 -18.31 -25.46
N ASP A 1203 -40.88 -17.07 -25.56
CA ASP A 1203 -40.29 -16.00 -26.40
C ASP A 1203 -39.62 -14.86 -25.59
N GLY A 1204 -39.91 -14.76 -24.29
CA GLY A 1204 -39.16 -13.95 -23.32
C GLY A 1204 -39.34 -12.43 -23.39
N SER A 1205 -39.97 -11.84 -24.41
CA SER A 1205 -40.06 -10.38 -24.57
C SER A 1205 -41.44 -9.80 -24.92
N PHE A 1206 -42.19 -9.50 -23.86
CA PHE A 1206 -43.00 -8.27 -23.68
C PHE A 1206 -44.34 -8.10 -24.41
N ILE A 1207 -45.44 -8.08 -23.63
CA ILE A 1207 -46.69 -7.27 -23.76
C ILE A 1207 -47.58 -7.58 -22.53
N GLY A 1208 -48.44 -6.71 -22.00
CA GLY A 1208 -48.67 -5.31 -22.35
C GLY A 1208 -50.12 -4.84 -22.10
N GLN A 1209 -50.50 -4.65 -20.83
CA GLN A 1209 -51.74 -3.99 -20.36
C GLN A 1209 -53.10 -4.70 -20.62
N TYR A 1210 -53.97 -4.72 -19.60
CA TYR A 1210 -55.20 -3.89 -19.60
C TYR A 1210 -55.78 -3.77 -18.17
N SER A 1211 -56.71 -2.84 -17.96
CA SER A 1211 -57.18 -2.38 -16.64
C SER A 1211 -58.67 -2.69 -16.38
N GLY A 1212 -59.06 -2.81 -15.09
CA GLY A 1212 -60.45 -2.49 -14.71
C GLY A 1212 -61.01 -2.99 -13.37
N LYS A 1213 -61.35 -2.03 -12.49
CA LYS A 1213 -62.42 -2.09 -11.44
C LYS A 1213 -62.13 -2.97 -10.20
N LYS A 1214 -62.61 -2.68 -8.99
CA LYS A 1214 -63.26 -1.46 -8.41
C LYS A 1214 -63.23 -1.51 -6.85
N GLU A 1215 -63.79 -0.44 -6.24
CA GLU A 1215 -64.10 -0.23 -4.81
C GLU A 1215 -62.92 0.34 -3.98
N LYS A 1216 -62.96 1.53 -3.35
CA LYS A 1216 -63.94 2.26 -2.47
C LYS A 1216 -63.86 1.82 -1.00
N ASP A 1217 -63.81 2.68 0.02
CA ASP A 1217 -63.64 4.16 0.17
C ASP A 1217 -62.66 4.38 1.38
N THR A 1218 -62.16 5.55 1.81
CA THR A 1218 -62.81 6.86 2.09
C THR A 1218 -61.74 7.93 2.45
N ALA A 1219 -62.05 9.22 2.23
CA ALA A 1219 -61.70 10.43 3.03
C ALA A 1219 -60.26 10.69 3.59
N GLU A 1220 -59.72 11.92 3.67
CA GLU A 1220 -60.15 13.25 3.20
C GLU A 1220 -58.99 14.28 3.26
N GLY A 1221 -59.01 15.28 2.36
CA GLY A 1221 -58.52 16.66 2.58
C GLY A 1221 -57.01 16.97 2.64
N ASN A 1222 -56.51 18.07 2.06
CA ASN A 1222 -57.12 19.00 1.09
C ASN A 1222 -56.02 19.79 0.30
N GLU A 1223 -56.36 20.23 -0.92
CA GLU A 1223 -56.06 21.54 -1.58
C GLU A 1223 -54.72 22.31 -1.35
N SER A 1224 -54.18 23.13 -2.26
CA SER A 1224 -54.37 23.49 -3.69
C SER A 1224 -53.27 24.54 -4.05
N SER A 1225 -52.90 24.92 -5.28
CA SER A 1225 -53.07 24.48 -6.68
C SER A 1225 -51.72 24.82 -7.42
N GLU A 1226 -51.48 24.96 -8.74
CA GLU A 1226 -52.29 24.96 -9.97
C GLU A 1226 -51.38 24.60 -11.19
N ALA A 1227 -51.66 25.15 -12.40
CA ALA A 1227 -50.85 25.05 -13.62
C ALA A 1227 -50.83 26.43 -14.35
N PRO A 1228 -50.17 26.67 -15.52
CA PRO A 1228 -50.28 25.88 -16.76
C PRO A 1228 -48.97 25.69 -17.59
N SER A 1229 -49.06 24.83 -18.62
CA SER A 1229 -48.12 24.73 -19.77
C SER A 1229 -48.43 25.84 -20.82
N PRO A 1230 -47.64 26.07 -21.93
CA PRO A 1230 -47.51 25.08 -23.03
C PRO A 1230 -46.26 25.13 -23.98
N VAL A 1231 -45.87 23.95 -24.50
CA VAL A 1231 -45.56 23.65 -25.93
C VAL A 1231 -44.30 24.22 -26.65
N ASN A 1232 -43.77 23.38 -27.58
CA ASN A 1232 -42.73 23.60 -28.61
C ASN A 1232 -41.23 23.63 -28.19
N ALA A 1233 -40.26 23.26 -29.06
CA ALA A 1233 -40.21 22.31 -30.19
C ALA A 1233 -38.76 22.25 -30.75
N MET A 1234 -38.32 21.09 -31.27
CA MET A 1234 -37.13 20.90 -32.15
C MET A 1234 -35.75 21.24 -31.51
N ASN A 1235 -34.59 20.77 -32.01
CA ASN A 1235 -34.30 19.86 -33.13
C ASN A 1235 -33.08 18.95 -32.83
N SER A 1236 -32.75 18.02 -33.74
CA SER A 1236 -31.75 16.96 -33.58
C SER A 1236 -30.50 17.09 -34.46
N PHE A 1237 -29.49 16.23 -34.20
CA PHE A 1237 -28.25 15.98 -34.95
C PHE A 1237 -27.19 17.11 -34.92
N VAL A 1238 -25.89 16.83 -35.03
CA VAL A 1238 -25.16 15.53 -35.19
C VAL A 1238 -24.33 15.24 -33.95
#